data_AF-A0A7W0U3W1-F1
#
_entry.id   AF-A0A7W0U3W1-F1
#
_cell.length_a   1.000
_cell.length_b   1.000
_cell.length_c   1.000
_cell.angle_alpha   90.00
_cell.angle_beta   90.00
_cell.angle_gamma   90.00
#
_symmetry.space_group_name_H-M   'P 1'
#
loop_
_entity.id
_entity.type
_entity.pdbx_description
1 polymer ?
#
loop_
_entity_poly.entity_id
_entity_poly.type
_entity_poly.pdbx_seq_one_letter_code
_entity_poly.pdbx_strand_id
1 'polypeptide(L)'
;MTVASGRRVWTGSWVTARWDVQLRSDDSPVDVSVSDLLGIALRRNPRRTQLLVSTVLGKHVPTDPRLVWAAGRLLGALVAGRLGGSALPAELGGLLRAAIHGVSGAPAALLNAVGDPGGVGSGVVVLGYAETATGLGHAVADALPDCYYLHSTRRAVPGVHAVAGFEEEHSHATSHLLLPEDPGALIGTGPLVLVDDELSTGRTVRNTIAALHELSPRGRYVVAALADLRGPEDRVAMDRLAAELDASIDVVALASGEIRFPADPPPRNVRRSERYTAQTYGRSASIVLDGLWPLGLRDGGRHGYRRADREALQRQLPRLAARLNEVVTGPRVLVLGTEELMYTPLRLGIALAEVTDAEVLYSTTTRSPAMAVDDPGYPLRTMIAFPTAAGDRFGYNVAPGAGESRFDTIVVVTDTDAPDLLDAVAGCCDRLVVVPVPSYCPGALPEPLHGPQFGSYAADEVSWLLRDLSHVALEAPTEEREEAIQFGGGHYAESLPVEYVPSADYRRLFEKALAASAPRVATAVGVVTELVLARRGDAAVLVSLARAGTPIGILMRRWAQFAHGIDVPHHAVSIVRGRGIDPVALRWLARNHDPARVMFVDGWTGKGAIARELAAAVGEHAVTTGHAFGDDLAVLADPGHCVSIYGTRDDFLVPSACLNSTVSGLVSRTVLNDYLIGPGDFHGAKFYAELADVDVSGHFLDAISGQFPAVVDAVAAGLATPDDHEPTWRGWAAIERIGAEYGIGDVNLVKPGVGETTRVLLRRVPWRILARPGAGADIEHVLLLAAERGVPVEYVDGLAYSCVGLIHPHFSRGAVGATGRSASTGSTGSSAKPLVVCDLDRTLIYSAAAMGTDPPPVRCVERFGGVDASFMTVTAADLLRTLRRRSDFVPTTTRTREQYARISLPGRPARYAIVANGGHLLDGGVADLDWHRAVLARLTDCAPLAEAHDRLRRHAGDPWLRRERIAEDLFCYAIVDRELLPPAVLAELTGWYADRGWVLSLQGGKLYCVPRPLTKSAAAAEVARRTGADVVLAAGDSLLDTDLLEYADVAVRPAHGELDLVGWTRPGLLVTESAGVRGGEELLRVLLGEVAGYLSARA
;
A
#
# COMPACT_ATOMS: atom_id res chain seq x y z
N MET A 1 25.88 37.10 -28.50
CA MET A 1 25.89 35.78 -27.84
C MET A 1 26.80 35.88 -26.64
N THR A 2 26.23 36.18 -25.48
CA THR A 2 26.95 36.53 -24.27
C THR A 2 27.18 35.26 -23.47
N VAL A 3 28.44 34.94 -23.19
CA VAL A 3 28.86 33.86 -22.29
C VAL A 3 28.29 34.16 -20.90
N ALA A 4 27.31 33.38 -20.47
CA ALA A 4 26.71 33.49 -19.15
C ALA A 4 26.75 32.11 -18.45
N SER A 5 27.88 31.80 -17.83
CA SER A 5 27.97 31.38 -16.42
C SER A 5 29.43 31.11 -16.06
N GLY A 6 29.99 31.98 -15.22
CA GLY A 6 31.35 31.86 -14.71
C GLY A 6 31.50 30.79 -13.63
N ARG A 7 31.10 29.54 -13.89
CA ARG A 7 31.45 28.43 -13.00
C ARG A 7 32.90 28.04 -13.29
N ARG A 8 33.84 28.43 -12.42
CA ARG A 8 35.18 27.81 -12.44
C ARG A 8 34.98 26.32 -12.15
N VAL A 9 35.20 25.50 -13.18
CA VAL A 9 35.14 24.04 -13.09
C VAL A 9 36.22 23.59 -12.12
N TRP A 10 35.85 22.73 -11.17
CA TRP A 10 36.80 22.04 -10.32
C TRP A 10 37.80 21.27 -11.19
N THR A 11 39.07 21.69 -11.17
CA THR A 11 40.12 21.14 -12.04
C THR A 11 40.77 19.87 -11.47
N GLY A 12 40.25 19.31 -10.37
CA GLY A 12 40.87 18.19 -9.66
C GLY A 12 42.15 18.54 -8.88
N SER A 13 42.74 19.72 -9.10
CA SER A 13 44.11 20.02 -8.69
C SER A 13 44.28 20.70 -7.33
N TRP A 14 43.20 21.02 -6.61
CA TRP A 14 43.30 21.79 -5.36
C TRP A 14 44.06 21.05 -4.26
N VAL A 15 43.79 19.74 -4.09
CA VAL A 15 44.49 18.91 -3.12
C VAL A 15 45.90 18.57 -3.60
N THR A 16 46.05 18.21 -4.87
CA THR A 16 47.36 17.83 -5.46
C THR A 16 48.34 19.01 -5.42
N ALA A 17 47.90 20.22 -5.75
CA ALA A 17 48.73 21.44 -5.73
C ALA A 17 49.13 21.91 -4.33
N ARG A 18 48.39 21.51 -3.29
CA ARG A 18 48.67 21.93 -1.91
C ARG A 18 49.49 20.88 -1.18
N TRP A 19 49.25 19.59 -1.43
CA TRP A 19 49.66 18.49 -0.55
C TRP A 19 50.51 17.42 -1.25
N ASP A 20 51.16 17.75 -2.37
CA ASP A 20 52.07 16.87 -3.13
C ASP A 20 51.51 15.46 -3.44
N VAL A 21 50.18 15.38 -3.60
CA VAL A 21 49.52 14.16 -4.06
C VAL A 21 49.62 14.11 -5.58
N GLN A 22 50.18 13.03 -6.13
CA GLN A 22 50.33 12.88 -7.57
C GLN A 22 49.27 11.94 -8.11
N LEU A 23 48.54 12.39 -9.13
CA LEU A 23 47.61 11.57 -9.91
C LEU A 23 48.14 11.48 -11.34
N ARG A 24 48.63 10.31 -11.72
CA ARG A 24 49.14 10.04 -13.08
C ARG A 24 48.10 9.23 -13.85
N SER A 25 47.88 9.60 -15.10
CA SER A 25 47.12 8.78 -16.04
C SER A 25 48.09 7.97 -16.89
N ASP A 26 47.77 6.70 -17.09
CA ASP A 26 48.49 5.78 -17.96
C ASP A 26 47.65 5.59 -19.23
N ASP A 27 47.09 4.39 -19.48
CA ASP A 27 46.31 4.09 -20.68
C ASP A 27 44.80 4.35 -20.49
N SER A 28 44.11 4.68 -21.59
CA SER A 28 42.64 4.80 -21.64
C SER A 28 42.07 4.26 -22.95
N PRO A 29 41.13 3.28 -22.92
CA PRO A 29 40.50 2.75 -24.13
C PRO A 29 39.55 3.74 -24.82
N VAL A 30 39.13 4.80 -24.12
CA VAL A 30 38.23 5.82 -24.64
C VAL A 30 38.86 7.21 -24.60
N ASP A 31 40.19 7.30 -24.63
CA ASP A 31 40.93 8.58 -24.65
C ASP A 31 40.44 9.63 -23.63
N VAL A 32 40.32 9.26 -22.35
CA VAL A 32 40.07 10.15 -21.20
C VAL A 32 41.13 9.92 -20.13
N SER A 33 41.46 10.95 -19.35
CA SER A 33 42.45 10.83 -18.26
C SER A 33 41.77 10.49 -16.93
N VAL A 34 42.52 9.91 -16.00
CA VAL A 34 42.03 9.68 -14.62
C VAL A 34 41.61 10.99 -13.96
N SER A 35 42.31 12.09 -14.26
CA SER A 35 41.99 13.43 -13.74
C SER A 35 40.69 14.02 -14.33
N ASP A 36 40.22 13.52 -15.48
CA ASP A 36 38.91 13.90 -16.02
C ASP A 36 37.78 13.20 -15.24
N LEU A 37 38.01 11.95 -14.84
CA LEU A 37 37.00 11.09 -14.19
C LEU A 37 36.95 11.26 -12.67
N LEU A 38 38.09 11.57 -12.06
CA LEU A 38 38.28 11.60 -10.61
C LEU A 38 39.07 12.84 -10.18
N GLY A 39 38.76 13.31 -8.98
CA GLY A 39 39.69 14.13 -8.21
C GLY A 39 39.65 13.79 -6.73
N ILE A 40 40.28 14.61 -5.89
CA ILE A 40 40.59 14.24 -4.51
C ILE A 40 39.89 15.18 -3.53
N ALA A 41 39.18 14.60 -2.57
CA ALA A 41 38.69 15.23 -1.36
C ALA A 41 39.36 14.62 -0.13
N LEU A 42 39.11 15.22 1.03
CA LEU A 42 39.68 14.82 2.31
C LEU A 42 38.59 14.20 3.18
N ARG A 43 38.94 13.26 4.07
CA ARG A 43 37.99 12.59 4.97
C ARG A 43 38.54 12.40 6.37
N ARG A 44 37.64 12.24 7.34
CA ARG A 44 38.01 12.03 8.75
C ARG A 44 38.25 10.55 9.03
N ASN A 45 39.38 10.00 8.58
CA ASN A 45 39.75 8.61 8.83
C ASN A 45 41.26 8.49 9.14
N PRO A 46 41.65 7.87 10.28
CA PRO A 46 43.06 7.78 10.70
C PRO A 46 43.93 6.87 9.81
N ARG A 47 43.33 6.00 8.99
CA ARG A 47 44.05 5.07 8.09
C ARG A 47 44.13 5.54 6.63
N ARG A 48 43.23 6.41 6.18
CA ARG A 48 43.22 6.97 4.81
C ARG A 48 42.50 8.31 4.82
N THR A 49 43.25 9.40 4.84
CA THR A 49 42.79 10.81 4.98
C THR A 49 42.14 11.40 3.73
N GLN A 50 42.04 10.63 2.65
CA GLN A 50 41.61 11.06 1.32
C GLN A 50 40.42 10.24 0.80
N LEU A 51 39.65 10.86 -0.07
CA LEU A 51 38.49 10.31 -0.77
C LEU A 51 38.61 10.65 -2.25
N LEU A 52 38.40 9.68 -3.13
CA LEU A 52 38.29 9.92 -4.55
C LEU A 52 36.85 10.38 -4.84
N VAL A 53 36.72 11.44 -5.62
CA VAL A 53 35.43 12.04 -5.99
C VAL A 53 35.29 11.95 -7.49
N SER A 54 34.29 11.19 -7.95
CA SER A 54 33.99 11.05 -9.37
C SER A 54 33.21 12.25 -9.91
N THR A 55 33.56 12.67 -11.13
CA THR A 55 32.85 13.68 -11.92
C THR A 55 31.67 13.10 -12.70
N VAL A 56 31.62 11.78 -12.88
CA VAL A 56 30.65 11.08 -13.73
C VAL A 56 29.73 10.13 -12.98
N LEU A 57 29.87 9.97 -11.66
CA LEU A 57 29.04 9.05 -10.87
C LEU A 57 27.77 9.70 -10.31
N GLY A 58 27.75 11.03 -10.15
CA GLY A 58 26.63 11.73 -9.51
C GLY A 58 26.45 11.34 -8.03
N LYS A 59 27.54 11.06 -7.32
CA LYS A 59 27.50 10.67 -5.88
C LYS A 59 27.72 11.83 -4.92
N HIS A 60 28.81 12.57 -5.13
CA HIS A 60 29.18 13.70 -4.25
C HIS A 60 29.06 15.06 -4.95
N VAL A 61 29.11 15.06 -6.27
CA VAL A 61 28.97 16.24 -7.11
C VAL A 61 27.68 16.04 -7.92
N PRO A 62 26.70 16.95 -7.82
CA PRO A 62 25.54 16.94 -8.70
C PRO A 62 25.96 16.98 -10.17
N THR A 63 25.57 15.96 -10.93
CA THR A 63 26.00 15.75 -12.32
C THR A 63 24.77 15.61 -13.21
N ASP A 64 24.88 15.99 -14.49
CA ASP A 64 23.83 15.71 -15.49
C ASP A 64 23.52 14.20 -15.51
N PRO A 65 22.26 13.78 -15.27
CA PRO A 65 21.91 12.36 -15.18
C PRO A 65 22.18 11.60 -16.48
N ARG A 66 22.17 12.26 -17.64
CA ARG A 66 22.50 11.64 -18.94
C ARG A 66 23.98 11.28 -19.01
N LEU A 67 24.86 12.14 -18.48
CA LEU A 67 26.30 11.85 -18.38
C LEU A 67 26.56 10.66 -17.45
N VAL A 68 25.90 10.63 -16.29
CA VAL A 68 26.06 9.53 -15.33
C VAL A 68 25.67 8.18 -15.94
N TRP A 69 24.51 8.11 -16.60
CA TRP A 69 24.07 6.88 -17.24
C TRP A 69 24.94 6.52 -18.44
N ALA A 70 25.30 7.49 -19.29
CA ALA A 70 26.15 7.24 -20.46
C ALA A 70 27.55 6.75 -20.10
N ALA A 71 28.19 7.28 -19.05
CA ALA A 71 29.49 6.82 -18.59
C ALA A 71 29.45 5.35 -18.11
N GLY A 72 28.40 4.96 -17.37
CA GLY A 72 28.20 3.58 -16.96
C GLY A 72 27.89 2.64 -18.12
N ARG A 73 27.09 3.08 -19.10
CA ARG A 73 26.82 2.31 -20.32
C ARG A 73 28.07 2.14 -21.19
N LEU A 74 28.93 3.17 -21.26
CA LEU A 74 30.21 3.09 -21.95
C LEU A 74 31.13 2.05 -21.31
N LEU A 75 31.17 2.02 -19.97
CA LEU A 75 31.89 0.97 -19.23
C LEU A 75 31.29 -0.42 -19.52
N GLY A 76 29.96 -0.54 -19.56
CA GLY A 76 29.29 -1.79 -19.92
C GLY A 76 29.53 -2.23 -21.36
N ALA A 77 29.70 -1.31 -22.30
CA ALA A 77 30.09 -1.63 -23.67
C ALA A 77 31.55 -2.12 -23.77
N LEU A 78 32.47 -1.62 -22.94
CA LEU A 78 33.81 -2.20 -22.83
C LEU A 78 33.76 -3.61 -22.22
N VAL A 79 32.89 -3.86 -21.24
CA VAL A 79 32.63 -5.20 -20.69
C VAL A 79 32.10 -6.12 -21.79
N ALA A 80 31.12 -5.66 -22.58
CA ALA A 80 30.59 -6.40 -23.73
C ALA A 80 31.70 -6.78 -24.72
N GLY A 81 32.60 -5.84 -25.04
CA GLY A 81 33.76 -6.09 -25.90
C GLY A 81 34.69 -7.18 -25.36
N ARG A 82 34.93 -7.23 -24.03
CA ARG A 82 35.69 -8.34 -23.42
C ARG A 82 34.93 -9.66 -23.49
N LEU A 83 33.61 -9.64 -23.36
CA LEU A 83 32.75 -10.82 -23.44
C LEU A 83 32.48 -11.31 -24.87
N GLY A 84 33.11 -10.70 -25.89
CA GLY A 84 33.00 -11.12 -27.31
C GLY A 84 32.09 -10.24 -28.17
N GLY A 85 31.58 -9.12 -27.64
CA GLY A 85 30.84 -8.10 -28.37
C GLY A 85 31.73 -7.21 -29.26
N SER A 86 31.10 -6.33 -30.04
CA SER A 86 31.80 -5.43 -30.96
C SER A 86 32.63 -4.35 -30.24
N ALA A 87 33.73 -3.93 -30.86
CA ALA A 87 34.56 -2.83 -30.37
C ALA A 87 33.79 -1.49 -30.37
N LEU A 88 34.17 -0.61 -29.45
CA LEU A 88 33.57 0.73 -29.34
C LEU A 88 33.97 1.65 -30.50
N PRO A 89 33.08 2.55 -30.94
CA PRO A 89 33.43 3.67 -31.80
C PRO A 89 34.51 4.57 -31.17
N ALA A 90 35.52 4.97 -31.95
CA ALA A 90 36.65 5.77 -31.48
C ALA A 90 36.25 7.20 -31.02
N GLU A 91 35.10 7.70 -31.44
CA GLU A 91 34.67 9.09 -31.22
C GLU A 91 34.06 9.35 -29.83
N LEU A 92 33.80 8.30 -29.05
CA LEU A 92 33.09 8.40 -27.75
C LEU A 92 33.91 9.12 -26.67
N GLY A 93 35.24 9.06 -26.74
CA GLY A 93 36.13 9.73 -25.79
C GLY A 93 36.04 11.24 -25.79
N GLY A 94 36.01 11.84 -26.99
CA GLY A 94 35.85 13.28 -27.17
C GLY A 94 34.50 13.77 -26.65
N LEU A 95 33.43 13.00 -26.88
CA LEU A 95 32.09 13.32 -26.37
C LEU A 95 32.02 13.22 -24.84
N LEU A 96 32.64 12.20 -24.24
CA LEU A 96 32.72 12.05 -22.79
C LEU A 96 33.48 13.22 -22.15
N ARG A 97 34.64 13.58 -22.69
CA ARG A 97 35.44 14.72 -22.23
C ARG A 97 34.66 16.04 -22.36
N ALA A 98 33.98 16.26 -23.49
CA ALA A 98 33.14 17.44 -23.70
C ALA A 98 31.99 17.51 -22.68
N ALA A 99 31.34 16.37 -22.39
CA ALA A 99 30.28 16.30 -21.39
C ALA A 99 30.79 16.57 -19.97
N ILE A 100 31.94 16.01 -19.58
CA ILE A 100 32.60 16.27 -18.28
C ILE A 100 32.92 17.76 -18.10
N HIS A 101 33.35 18.44 -19.15
CA HIS A 101 33.66 19.88 -19.11
C HIS A 101 32.43 20.79 -19.31
N GLY A 102 31.22 20.24 -19.32
CA GLY A 102 29.98 21.02 -19.36
C GLY A 102 29.64 21.62 -20.72
N VAL A 103 30.12 21.03 -21.82
CA VAL A 103 29.71 21.45 -23.17
C VAL A 103 28.22 21.16 -23.37
N SER A 104 27.44 22.19 -23.71
CA SER A 104 25.99 22.08 -23.90
C SER A 104 25.63 21.01 -24.94
N GLY A 105 24.66 20.16 -24.62
CA GLY A 105 24.20 19.07 -25.47
C GLY A 105 25.11 17.83 -25.53
N ALA A 106 26.36 17.93 -25.04
CA ALA A 106 27.30 16.80 -25.07
C ALA A 106 26.83 15.57 -24.24
N PRO A 107 26.21 15.71 -23.05
CA PRO A 107 25.67 14.55 -22.32
C PRO A 107 24.62 13.76 -23.12
N ALA A 108 23.70 14.45 -23.80
CA ALA A 108 22.67 13.81 -24.62
C ALA A 108 23.27 13.17 -25.89
N ALA A 109 24.22 13.86 -26.54
CA ALA A 109 24.93 13.33 -27.69
C ALA A 109 25.74 12.07 -27.36
N LEU A 110 26.45 12.08 -26.23
CA LEU A 110 27.18 10.91 -25.72
C LEU A 110 26.23 9.75 -25.47
N LEU A 111 25.11 9.99 -24.76
CA LEU A 111 24.14 8.94 -24.45
C LEU A 111 23.56 8.29 -25.72
N ASN A 112 23.23 9.11 -26.72
CA ASN A 112 22.75 8.62 -28.02
C ASN A 112 23.83 7.84 -28.78
N ALA A 113 25.09 8.29 -28.72
CA ALA A 113 26.20 7.67 -29.43
C ALA A 113 26.64 6.32 -28.82
N VAL A 114 26.52 6.14 -27.50
CA VAL A 114 26.80 4.86 -26.83
C VAL A 114 25.81 3.78 -27.29
N GLY A 115 24.54 4.15 -27.53
CA GLY A 115 23.53 3.24 -28.09
C GLY A 115 23.28 1.96 -27.28
N ASP A 116 22.53 1.02 -27.84
CA ASP A 116 22.38 -0.34 -27.29
C ASP A 116 23.50 -1.24 -27.85
N PRO A 117 24.40 -1.77 -27.02
CA PRO A 117 25.44 -2.68 -27.50
C PRO A 117 24.82 -3.98 -28.05
N GLY A 118 25.26 -4.40 -29.23
CA GLY A 118 24.82 -5.64 -29.85
C GLY A 118 25.27 -6.88 -29.06
N GLY A 119 24.34 -7.84 -28.92
CA GLY A 119 24.46 -9.24 -28.47
C GLY A 119 25.73 -9.67 -27.73
N VAL A 120 25.59 -9.89 -26.42
CA VAL A 120 26.52 -10.68 -25.59
C VAL A 120 25.83 -11.99 -25.22
N GLY A 121 26.59 -13.08 -25.06
CA GLY A 121 26.06 -14.42 -24.74
C GLY A 121 25.18 -14.46 -23.49
N SER A 122 24.23 -15.41 -23.46
CA SER A 122 23.30 -15.60 -22.35
C SER A 122 23.99 -16.05 -21.05
N GLY A 123 23.42 -15.66 -19.90
CA GLY A 123 23.86 -16.14 -18.58
C GLY A 123 24.91 -15.27 -17.87
N VAL A 124 25.08 -14.00 -18.29
CA VAL A 124 25.95 -13.04 -17.59
C VAL A 124 25.27 -12.56 -16.30
N VAL A 125 26.03 -12.54 -15.20
CA VAL A 125 25.60 -11.92 -13.95
C VAL A 125 26.41 -10.65 -13.72
N VAL A 126 25.75 -9.55 -13.39
CA VAL A 126 26.41 -8.28 -13.05
C VAL A 126 26.15 -7.98 -11.58
N LEU A 127 27.20 -7.76 -10.80
CA LEU A 127 27.16 -7.48 -9.38
C LEU A 127 27.72 -6.09 -9.07
N GLY A 128 26.88 -5.16 -8.62
CA GLY A 128 27.31 -3.86 -8.11
C GLY A 128 27.62 -3.87 -6.61
N TYR A 129 28.60 -3.07 -6.17
CA TYR A 129 28.84 -2.86 -4.74
C TYR A 129 27.90 -1.82 -4.12
N ALA A 130 27.39 -2.11 -2.91
CA ALA A 130 26.54 -1.22 -2.14
C ALA A 130 27.23 0.13 -1.92
N GLU A 131 26.47 1.23 -2.00
CA GLU A 131 26.93 2.62 -1.80
C GLU A 131 27.90 3.18 -2.86
N THR A 132 28.79 2.37 -3.44
CA THR A 132 29.79 2.81 -4.43
C THR A 132 29.29 2.66 -5.86
N ALA A 133 28.58 1.57 -6.18
CA ALA A 133 28.33 1.21 -7.57
C ALA A 133 26.95 0.56 -7.82
N THR A 134 25.92 0.83 -7.02
CA THR A 134 24.57 0.31 -7.31
C THR A 134 23.97 0.96 -8.55
N GLY A 135 24.09 2.28 -8.72
CA GLY A 135 23.67 2.97 -9.95
C GLY A 135 24.56 2.62 -11.14
N LEU A 136 25.88 2.59 -10.93
CA LEU A 136 26.87 2.28 -11.98
C LEU A 136 26.71 0.84 -12.49
N GLY A 137 26.51 -0.12 -11.60
CA GLY A 137 26.29 -1.52 -11.96
C GLY A 137 25.04 -1.72 -12.80
N HIS A 138 23.94 -1.02 -12.47
CA HIS A 138 22.75 -0.99 -13.34
C HIS A 138 23.05 -0.42 -14.72
N ALA A 139 23.79 0.70 -14.81
CA ALA A 139 24.15 1.30 -16.09
C ALA A 139 25.04 0.36 -16.94
N VAL A 140 25.93 -0.40 -16.30
CA VAL A 140 26.71 -1.47 -16.94
C VAL A 140 25.78 -2.60 -17.41
N ALA A 141 24.83 -3.03 -16.58
CA ALA A 141 23.85 -4.06 -16.93
C ALA A 141 22.91 -3.62 -18.07
N ASP A 142 22.55 -2.35 -18.15
CA ASP A 142 21.75 -1.77 -19.24
C ASP A 142 22.45 -1.86 -20.61
N ALA A 143 23.78 -1.97 -20.61
CA ALA A 143 24.59 -2.19 -21.80
C ALA A 143 24.67 -3.68 -22.21
N LEU A 144 24.14 -4.59 -21.38
CA LEU A 144 24.21 -6.04 -21.58
C LEU A 144 22.78 -6.61 -21.72
N PRO A 145 22.35 -7.00 -22.93
CA PRO A 145 20.93 -7.26 -23.22
C PRO A 145 20.32 -8.42 -22.42
N ASP A 146 21.09 -9.49 -22.13
CA ASP A 146 20.60 -10.70 -21.47
C ASP A 146 21.41 -11.03 -20.19
N CYS A 147 21.48 -10.06 -19.27
CA CYS A 147 22.13 -10.25 -17.97
C CYS A 147 21.14 -10.25 -16.79
N TYR A 148 21.55 -10.86 -15.68
CA TYR A 148 20.93 -10.71 -14.37
C TYR A 148 21.76 -9.73 -13.54
N TYR A 149 21.16 -8.61 -13.16
CA TYR A 149 21.81 -7.62 -12.31
C TYR A 149 21.43 -7.81 -10.84
N LEU A 150 22.42 -7.80 -9.97
CA LEU A 150 22.28 -7.79 -8.52
C LEU A 150 23.19 -6.69 -7.95
N HIS A 151 22.86 -6.12 -6.79
CA HIS A 151 23.87 -5.42 -6.01
C HIS A 151 23.92 -5.93 -4.58
N SER A 152 25.10 -5.85 -3.98
CA SER A 152 25.21 -6.04 -2.54
C SER A 152 24.44 -4.96 -1.79
N THR A 153 24.05 -5.25 -0.56
CA THR A 153 23.41 -4.29 0.34
C THR A 153 23.99 -4.43 1.74
N ARG A 154 24.01 -3.32 2.48
CA ARG A 154 24.31 -3.31 3.92
C ARG A 154 23.05 -3.36 4.78
N ARG A 155 21.87 -3.50 4.16
CA ARG A 155 20.56 -3.54 4.82
C ARG A 155 20.05 -4.98 4.83
N ALA A 156 19.88 -5.54 6.03
CA ALA A 156 19.10 -6.76 6.17
C ALA A 156 17.63 -6.47 5.83
N VAL A 157 16.98 -7.38 5.11
CA VAL A 157 15.57 -7.28 4.76
C VAL A 157 14.81 -8.40 5.47
N PRO A 158 13.82 -8.09 6.33
CA PRO A 158 13.04 -9.11 7.03
C PRO A 158 12.43 -10.13 6.06
N GLY A 159 12.59 -11.42 6.35
CA GLY A 159 12.06 -12.50 5.52
C GLY A 159 12.90 -12.89 4.30
N VAL A 160 14.03 -12.21 4.05
CA VAL A 160 14.95 -12.54 2.95
C VAL A 160 16.27 -13.06 3.49
N HIS A 161 16.61 -14.29 3.15
CA HIS A 161 17.87 -14.91 3.58
C HIS A 161 19.02 -14.49 2.67
N ALA A 162 20.17 -14.17 3.26
CA ALA A 162 21.38 -13.89 2.51
C ALA A 162 21.94 -15.19 1.93
N VAL A 163 22.17 -15.18 0.61
CA VAL A 163 22.74 -16.32 -0.12
C VAL A 163 24.27 -16.32 -0.01
N ALA A 164 24.86 -15.13 0.05
CA ALA A 164 26.29 -14.93 0.29
C ALA A 164 26.53 -13.58 0.96
N GLY A 165 27.73 -13.40 1.51
CA GLY A 165 28.20 -12.13 2.02
C GLY A 165 29.72 -12.07 2.06
N PHE A 166 30.26 -10.86 2.14
CA PHE A 166 31.70 -10.61 2.20
C PHE A 166 31.99 -9.35 3.02
N GLU A 167 33.20 -9.29 3.58
CA GLU A 167 33.64 -8.22 4.47
C GLU A 167 34.51 -7.18 3.74
N GLU A 168 34.33 -5.90 4.08
CA GLU A 168 35.15 -4.80 3.59
C GLU A 168 36.01 -4.18 4.70
N GLU A 169 37.33 -4.41 4.68
CA GLU A 169 38.26 -4.12 5.80
C GLU A 169 38.49 -2.63 6.16
N HIS A 170 37.87 -1.66 5.47
CA HIS A 170 38.17 -0.21 5.63
C HIS A 170 37.00 0.66 6.14
N SER A 171 35.86 0.06 6.47
CA SER A 171 34.66 0.73 7.01
C SER A 171 34.45 0.34 8.48
N HIS A 172 33.75 1.15 9.28
CA HIS A 172 33.47 0.84 10.69
C HIS A 172 32.22 -0.06 10.89
N ALA A 173 31.60 -0.54 9.80
CA ALA A 173 30.52 -1.56 9.80
C ALA A 173 30.55 -2.34 8.46
N THR A 174 31.00 -3.60 8.47
CA THR A 174 31.74 -4.15 7.31
C THR A 174 31.14 -5.32 6.54
N SER A 175 29.93 -5.80 6.86
CA SER A 175 29.31 -6.92 6.13
C SER A 175 28.48 -6.47 4.92
N HIS A 176 28.81 -6.94 3.72
CA HIS A 176 27.97 -6.88 2.52
C HIS A 176 27.11 -8.15 2.42
N LEU A 177 25.82 -7.99 2.10
CA LEU A 177 24.87 -9.08 1.90
C LEU A 177 24.45 -9.18 0.44
N LEU A 178 24.33 -10.40 -0.07
CA LEU A 178 23.68 -10.71 -1.34
C LEU A 178 22.32 -11.35 -1.07
N LEU A 179 21.25 -10.66 -1.47
CA LEU A 179 19.86 -11.04 -1.17
C LEU A 179 19.03 -11.33 -2.44
N PRO A 180 19.50 -12.14 -3.41
CA PRO A 180 18.73 -12.39 -4.63
C PRO A 180 17.41 -13.09 -4.31
N GLU A 181 16.32 -12.69 -4.98
CA GLU A 181 15.03 -13.40 -4.94
C GLU A 181 15.14 -14.81 -5.54
N ASP A 182 15.98 -14.95 -6.56
CA ASP A 182 16.30 -16.22 -7.23
C ASP A 182 17.77 -16.57 -6.94
N PRO A 183 18.05 -17.39 -5.90
CA PRO A 183 19.41 -17.85 -5.61
C PRO A 183 20.05 -18.59 -6.78
N GLY A 184 19.25 -19.26 -7.62
CA GLY A 184 19.71 -20.01 -8.80
C GLY A 184 20.41 -19.13 -9.83
N ALA A 185 20.08 -17.84 -9.88
CA ALA A 185 20.75 -16.87 -10.75
C ALA A 185 22.27 -16.73 -10.45
N LEU A 186 22.70 -17.02 -9.21
CA LEU A 186 24.11 -16.99 -8.81
C LEU A 186 24.84 -18.32 -9.06
N ILE A 187 24.14 -19.42 -9.36
CA ILE A 187 24.67 -20.80 -9.43
C ILE A 187 25.08 -21.23 -10.87
N GLY A 188 25.08 -20.30 -11.82
CA GLY A 188 25.45 -20.57 -13.22
C GLY A 188 26.95 -20.55 -13.54
N THR A 189 27.34 -21.15 -14.66
CA THR A 189 28.72 -21.17 -15.20
C THR A 189 29.08 -19.96 -16.08
N GLY A 190 28.10 -19.09 -16.36
CA GLY A 190 28.30 -17.89 -17.18
C GLY A 190 29.24 -16.86 -16.53
N PRO A 191 29.69 -15.84 -17.27
CA PRO A 191 30.60 -14.83 -16.75
C PRO A 191 29.98 -14.03 -15.58
N LEU A 192 30.80 -13.72 -14.56
CA LEU A 192 30.43 -12.80 -13.48
C LEU A 192 31.15 -11.46 -13.64
N VAL A 193 30.39 -10.38 -13.79
CA VAL A 193 30.88 -9.02 -13.88
C VAL A 193 30.74 -8.34 -12.52
N LEU A 194 31.84 -7.90 -11.91
CA LEU A 194 31.83 -7.12 -10.67
C LEU A 194 32.06 -5.65 -11.00
N VAL A 195 31.20 -4.76 -10.50
CA VAL A 195 31.23 -3.34 -10.82
C VAL A 195 31.49 -2.52 -9.56
N ASP A 196 32.53 -1.70 -9.60
CA ASP A 196 32.91 -0.74 -8.56
C ASP A 196 33.11 0.67 -9.16
N ASP A 197 33.13 1.72 -8.34
CA ASP A 197 33.42 3.07 -8.83
C ASP A 197 34.90 3.25 -9.18
N GLU A 198 35.81 2.77 -8.33
CA GLU A 198 37.24 2.73 -8.60
C GLU A 198 37.93 1.46 -8.10
N LEU A 199 39.06 1.10 -8.72
CA LEU A 199 39.90 0.00 -8.26
C LEU A 199 41.22 0.55 -7.69
N SER A 200 41.38 0.48 -6.37
CA SER A 200 42.63 0.91 -5.70
C SER A 200 43.62 -0.25 -5.55
N THR A 201 43.50 -1.09 -4.51
CA THR A 201 44.33 -2.31 -4.35
C THR A 201 43.70 -3.56 -4.95
N GLY A 202 42.41 -3.48 -5.30
CA GLY A 202 41.61 -4.62 -5.73
C GLY A 202 41.32 -5.67 -4.67
N ARG A 203 41.72 -5.46 -3.41
CA ARG A 203 41.53 -6.44 -2.32
C ARG A 203 40.06 -6.81 -2.09
N THR A 204 39.15 -5.83 -2.05
CA THR A 204 37.71 -6.08 -1.90
C THR A 204 37.20 -6.99 -3.01
N VAL A 205 37.51 -6.67 -4.26
CA VAL A 205 37.13 -7.48 -5.43
C VAL A 205 37.71 -8.90 -5.37
N ARG A 206 38.99 -9.05 -4.99
CA ARG A 206 39.61 -10.38 -4.82
C ARG A 206 38.88 -11.22 -3.78
N ASN A 207 38.58 -10.65 -2.62
CA ASN A 207 37.85 -11.33 -1.55
C ASN A 207 36.44 -11.74 -2.01
N THR A 208 35.74 -10.84 -2.71
CA THR A 208 34.41 -11.13 -3.28
C THR A 208 34.47 -12.25 -4.31
N ILE A 209 35.44 -12.23 -5.23
CA ILE A 209 35.62 -13.29 -6.23
C ILE A 209 35.87 -14.62 -5.54
N ALA A 210 36.78 -14.68 -4.57
CA ALA A 210 37.07 -15.90 -3.83
C ALA A 210 35.81 -16.46 -3.13
N ALA A 211 35.06 -15.61 -2.41
CA ALA A 211 33.84 -16.01 -1.72
C ALA A 211 32.73 -16.51 -2.69
N LEU A 212 32.56 -15.84 -3.83
CA LEU A 212 31.56 -16.25 -4.82
C LEU A 212 31.99 -17.49 -5.62
N HIS A 213 33.29 -17.66 -5.86
CA HIS A 213 33.83 -18.84 -6.50
C HIS A 213 33.69 -20.08 -5.61
N GLU A 214 33.83 -19.94 -4.29
CA GLU A 214 33.56 -21.01 -3.32
C GLU A 214 32.09 -21.46 -3.35
N LEU A 215 31.15 -20.52 -3.49
CA LEU A 215 29.73 -20.82 -3.61
C LEU A 215 29.37 -21.48 -4.96
N SER A 216 29.87 -20.90 -6.06
CA SER A 216 29.62 -21.39 -7.42
C SER A 216 30.80 -21.04 -8.32
N PRO A 217 31.70 -22.00 -8.60
CA PRO A 217 32.86 -21.78 -9.46
C PRO A 217 32.48 -21.25 -10.85
N ARG A 218 33.21 -20.25 -11.35
CA ARG A 218 33.06 -19.71 -12.71
C ARG A 218 34.40 -19.66 -13.40
N GLY A 219 34.42 -19.99 -14.69
CA GLY A 219 35.64 -19.91 -15.50
C GLY A 219 36.03 -18.49 -15.91
N ARG A 220 35.13 -17.50 -15.70
CA ARG A 220 35.34 -16.13 -16.16
C ARG A 220 34.73 -15.08 -15.24
N TYR A 221 35.58 -14.12 -14.85
CA TYR A 221 35.25 -12.93 -14.09
C TYR A 221 35.68 -11.69 -14.88
N VAL A 222 34.87 -10.64 -14.84
CA VAL A 222 35.22 -9.32 -15.37
C VAL A 222 35.04 -8.29 -14.27
N VAL A 223 36.06 -7.49 -14.00
CA VAL A 223 36.00 -6.39 -13.03
C VAL A 223 35.90 -5.09 -13.80
N ALA A 224 34.81 -4.35 -13.61
CA ALA A 224 34.55 -3.07 -14.26
C ALA A 224 34.65 -1.93 -13.25
N ALA A 225 35.43 -0.90 -13.56
CA ALA A 225 35.55 0.30 -12.74
C ALA A 225 35.62 1.57 -13.61
N LEU A 226 35.28 2.75 -13.07
CA LEU A 226 35.51 3.98 -13.81
C LEU A 226 37.01 4.23 -13.98
N ALA A 227 37.81 3.97 -12.94
CA ALA A 227 39.27 4.06 -12.99
C ALA A 227 39.96 2.86 -12.32
N ASP A 228 41.00 2.34 -12.97
CA ASP A 228 41.93 1.35 -12.39
C ASP A 228 43.22 2.05 -11.90
N LEU A 229 43.40 2.11 -10.59
CA LEU A 229 44.51 2.75 -9.89
C LEU A 229 45.48 1.75 -9.24
N ARG A 230 45.37 0.46 -9.59
CA ARG A 230 46.21 -0.60 -9.02
C ARG A 230 47.67 -0.44 -9.40
N GLY A 231 48.53 -0.52 -8.39
CA GLY A 231 49.97 -0.65 -8.56
C GLY A 231 50.37 -2.02 -9.14
N PRO A 232 51.64 -2.19 -9.54
CA PRO A 232 52.14 -3.44 -10.12
C PRO A 232 51.93 -4.66 -9.21
N GLU A 233 52.14 -4.52 -7.89
CA GLU A 233 51.96 -5.63 -6.93
C GLU A 233 50.50 -6.09 -6.82
N ASP A 234 49.56 -5.14 -6.87
CA ASP A 234 48.12 -5.43 -6.81
C ASP A 234 47.62 -6.16 -8.07
N ARG A 235 48.22 -5.87 -9.22
CA ARG A 235 47.94 -6.55 -10.50
C ARG A 235 48.44 -7.99 -10.44
N VAL A 236 49.69 -8.22 -10.01
CA VAL A 236 50.26 -9.56 -9.81
C VAL A 236 49.43 -10.38 -8.82
N ALA A 237 48.93 -9.76 -7.75
CA ALA A 237 48.08 -10.45 -6.79
C ALA A 237 46.69 -10.81 -7.35
N MET A 238 46.17 -10.07 -8.34
CA MET A 238 44.95 -10.46 -9.08
C MET A 238 45.23 -11.64 -10.02
N ASP A 239 46.35 -11.62 -10.75
CA ASP A 239 46.75 -12.72 -11.64
C ASP A 239 47.00 -14.02 -10.88
N ARG A 240 47.57 -13.91 -9.67
CA ARG A 240 47.76 -15.05 -8.76
C ARG A 240 46.42 -15.66 -8.34
N LEU A 241 45.43 -14.83 -7.97
CA LEU A 241 44.10 -15.32 -7.64
C LEU A 241 43.44 -16.02 -8.84
N ALA A 242 43.57 -15.45 -10.04
CA ALA A 242 43.04 -16.06 -11.26
C ALA A 242 43.64 -17.48 -11.48
N ALA A 243 44.95 -17.63 -11.29
CA ALA A 243 45.63 -18.92 -11.38
C ALA A 243 45.23 -19.90 -10.25
N GLU A 244 45.03 -19.41 -9.02
CA GLU A 244 44.60 -20.22 -7.87
C GLU A 244 43.16 -20.76 -8.04
N LEU A 245 42.29 -20.02 -8.73
CA LEU A 245 40.89 -20.38 -8.97
C LEU A 245 40.64 -21.12 -10.29
N ASP A 246 41.68 -21.40 -11.09
CA ASP A 246 41.55 -21.93 -12.46
C ASP A 246 40.53 -21.15 -13.31
N ALA A 247 40.59 -19.82 -13.21
CA ALA A 247 39.63 -18.91 -13.85
C ALA A 247 40.34 -17.73 -14.53
N SER A 248 39.66 -17.10 -15.48
CA SER A 248 40.10 -15.83 -16.06
C SER A 248 39.52 -14.64 -15.28
N ILE A 249 40.35 -13.64 -14.99
CA ILE A 249 39.92 -12.37 -14.38
C ILE A 249 40.36 -11.22 -15.28
N ASP A 250 39.42 -10.66 -16.05
CA ASP A 250 39.64 -9.49 -16.88
C ASP A 250 39.35 -8.20 -16.08
N VAL A 251 40.18 -7.15 -16.22
CA VAL A 251 39.86 -5.83 -15.66
C VAL A 251 39.63 -4.82 -16.77
N VAL A 252 38.55 -4.07 -16.65
CA VAL A 252 38.07 -3.07 -17.61
C VAL A 252 37.85 -1.75 -16.89
N ALA A 253 38.43 -0.68 -17.42
CA ALA A 253 38.22 0.67 -16.90
C ALA A 253 38.15 1.71 -18.02
N LEU A 254 37.49 2.84 -17.75
CA LEU A 254 37.47 3.97 -18.69
C LEU A 254 38.83 4.66 -18.77
N ALA A 255 39.57 4.69 -17.65
CA ALA A 255 40.97 5.12 -17.61
C ALA A 255 41.76 4.31 -16.58
N SER A 256 43.07 4.24 -16.76
CA SER A 256 43.99 3.64 -15.79
C SER A 256 45.06 4.65 -15.37
N GLY A 257 45.62 4.46 -14.18
CA GLY A 257 46.66 5.35 -13.67
C GLY A 257 47.21 4.94 -12.31
N GLU A 258 47.85 5.90 -11.66
CA GLU A 258 48.49 5.71 -10.36
C GLU A 258 48.25 6.92 -9.47
N ILE A 259 47.96 6.68 -8.19
CA ILE A 259 47.89 7.72 -7.17
C ILE A 259 49.00 7.52 -6.14
N ARG A 260 49.84 8.55 -5.97
CA ARG A 260 50.91 8.56 -4.96
C ARG A 260 50.62 9.60 -3.91
N PHE A 261 50.64 9.16 -2.66
CA PHE A 261 50.54 10.04 -1.51
C PHE A 261 51.93 10.27 -0.91
N PRO A 262 52.20 11.46 -0.35
CA PRO A 262 53.41 11.71 0.42
C PRO A 262 53.45 10.85 1.69
N ALA A 263 54.65 10.63 2.24
CA ALA A 263 54.86 9.80 3.43
C ALA A 263 54.23 10.40 4.71
N ASP A 264 54.13 11.73 4.79
CA ASP A 264 53.54 12.43 5.92
C ASP A 264 52.04 12.72 5.69
N PRO A 265 51.16 12.48 6.68
CA PRO A 265 49.75 12.81 6.56
C PRO A 265 49.55 14.33 6.51
N PRO A 266 48.52 14.81 5.81
CA PRO A 266 48.32 16.24 5.65
C PRO A 266 47.98 16.94 6.98
N PRO A 267 48.32 18.24 7.14
CA PRO A 267 48.17 18.96 8.39
C PRO A 267 46.70 19.19 8.77
N ARG A 268 46.38 19.11 10.08
CA ARG A 268 45.02 19.15 10.64
C ARG A 268 44.30 20.52 10.54
N ASN A 269 44.94 21.55 9.98
CA ASN A 269 44.57 22.96 10.11
C ASN A 269 43.84 23.58 8.89
N VAL A 270 43.24 22.77 8.01
CA VAL A 270 42.39 23.30 6.92
C VAL A 270 41.15 24.00 7.50
N ARG A 271 40.92 25.27 7.11
CA ARG A 271 39.68 26.00 7.44
C ARG A 271 38.50 25.27 6.79
N ARG A 272 37.53 24.90 7.62
CA ARG A 272 36.38 24.05 7.23
C ARG A 272 35.19 24.93 6.86
N SER A 273 34.34 24.44 5.98
CA SER A 273 32.97 24.95 5.94
C SER A 273 32.27 24.50 7.24
N GLU A 274 31.47 25.39 7.84
CA GLU A 274 30.55 24.97 8.89
C GLU A 274 29.52 23.99 8.30
N ARG A 275 28.96 23.10 9.15
CA ARG A 275 27.84 22.25 8.70
C ARG A 275 26.71 23.17 8.26
N TYR A 276 26.12 22.89 7.11
CA TYR A 276 24.97 23.66 6.67
C TYR A 276 23.79 23.42 7.63
N THR A 277 23.25 24.48 8.20
CA THR A 277 22.04 24.45 9.04
C THR A 277 20.92 25.19 8.34
N ALA A 278 19.76 24.55 8.19
CA ALA A 278 18.60 25.07 7.46
C ALA A 278 18.04 26.42 7.99
N GLN A 279 18.47 26.88 9.17
CA GLN A 279 18.06 28.16 9.78
C GLN A 279 18.38 29.40 8.92
N THR A 280 19.30 29.31 7.95
CA THR A 280 19.83 30.47 7.23
C THR A 280 18.90 31.04 6.15
N TYR A 281 17.94 30.27 5.59
CA TYR A 281 17.15 30.70 4.42
C TYR A 281 15.62 30.46 4.49
N GLY A 282 15.08 29.96 5.62
CA GLY A 282 13.66 29.60 5.76
C GLY A 282 13.30 28.25 5.12
N ARG A 283 12.22 27.59 5.57
CA ARG A 283 11.80 26.27 5.08
C ARG A 283 11.02 26.36 3.76
N SER A 284 11.36 25.53 2.78
CA SER A 284 10.58 25.34 1.54
C SER A 284 9.19 24.75 1.80
N ALA A 285 8.23 25.05 0.92
CA ALA A 285 7.01 24.25 0.82
C ALA A 285 7.35 22.83 0.30
N SER A 286 6.86 21.81 0.99
CA SER A 286 7.05 20.40 0.61
C SER A 286 5.82 19.85 -0.10
N ILE A 287 6.01 19.20 -1.24
CA ILE A 287 4.98 18.47 -1.97
C ILE A 287 5.33 16.98 -1.93
N VAL A 288 4.45 16.14 -1.39
CA VAL A 288 4.62 14.68 -1.41
C VAL A 288 3.77 14.11 -2.54
N LEU A 289 4.40 13.43 -3.48
CA LEU A 289 3.72 12.73 -4.57
C LEU A 289 3.49 11.26 -4.20
N ASP A 290 2.61 11.04 -3.22
CA ASP A 290 2.25 9.69 -2.80
C ASP A 290 1.46 8.95 -3.90
N GLY A 291 1.68 7.63 -4.01
CA GLY A 291 1.08 6.81 -5.06
C GLY A 291 1.56 7.12 -6.49
N LEU A 292 2.62 7.93 -6.66
CA LEU A 292 3.20 8.17 -7.98
C LEU A 292 3.82 6.90 -8.56
N TRP A 293 4.51 6.11 -7.72
CA TRP A 293 5.20 4.89 -8.14
C TRP A 293 4.21 3.71 -8.29
N PRO A 294 4.20 2.99 -9.43
CA PRO A 294 3.29 1.86 -9.64
C PRO A 294 3.56 0.71 -8.65
N LEU A 295 2.48 0.12 -8.12
CA LEU A 295 2.56 -1.09 -7.28
C LEU A 295 3.21 -2.24 -8.06
N GLY A 296 4.17 -2.92 -7.43
CA GLY A 296 4.88 -4.06 -8.00
C GLY A 296 6.06 -3.71 -8.93
N LEU A 297 6.27 -2.44 -9.29
CA LEU A 297 7.45 -2.03 -10.05
C LEU A 297 8.69 -2.00 -9.14
N ARG A 298 9.73 -2.77 -9.50
CA ARG A 298 10.99 -2.85 -8.73
C ARG A 298 11.69 -1.50 -8.61
N ASP A 299 12.16 -1.17 -7.41
CA ASP A 299 12.89 0.05 -7.06
C ASP A 299 14.39 -0.02 -7.43
N GLY A 300 14.93 -1.23 -7.59
CA GLY A 300 16.34 -1.43 -7.93
C GLY A 300 16.75 -2.90 -7.98
N GLY A 301 18.06 -3.15 -7.97
CA GLY A 301 18.65 -4.47 -8.20
C GLY A 301 18.99 -5.23 -6.93
N ARG A 302 18.49 -4.81 -5.76
CA ARG A 302 18.84 -5.41 -4.47
C ARG A 302 18.55 -6.90 -4.41
N HIS A 303 17.49 -7.29 -5.10
CA HIS A 303 16.98 -8.66 -5.11
C HIS A 303 16.99 -9.31 -6.50
N GLY A 304 17.73 -8.72 -7.43
CA GLY A 304 17.71 -9.11 -8.83
C GLY A 304 16.92 -8.15 -9.70
N TYR A 305 17.47 -7.89 -10.87
CA TYR A 305 16.88 -7.07 -11.91
C TYR A 305 17.20 -7.69 -13.27
N ARG A 306 16.17 -7.88 -14.08
CA ARG A 306 16.26 -8.47 -15.43
C ARG A 306 15.83 -7.44 -16.47
N ARG A 307 16.02 -7.81 -17.73
CA ARG A 307 15.55 -7.02 -18.88
C ARG A 307 14.06 -6.66 -18.79
N ALA A 308 13.21 -7.60 -18.39
CA ALA A 308 11.77 -7.35 -18.25
C ALA A 308 11.46 -6.25 -17.22
N ASP A 309 12.20 -6.20 -16.10
CA ASP A 309 12.05 -5.17 -15.08
C ASP A 309 12.44 -3.78 -15.64
N ARG A 310 13.54 -3.71 -16.41
CA ARG A 310 13.98 -2.50 -17.12
C ARG A 310 12.93 -2.00 -18.10
N GLU A 311 12.37 -2.90 -18.90
CA GLU A 311 11.33 -2.57 -19.88
C GLU A 311 10.02 -2.12 -19.19
N ALA A 312 9.69 -2.70 -18.03
CA ALA A 312 8.58 -2.25 -17.21
C ALA A 312 8.80 -0.82 -16.70
N LEU A 313 9.99 -0.51 -16.15
CA LEU A 313 10.34 0.85 -15.73
C LEU A 313 10.30 1.82 -16.91
N GLN A 314 10.91 1.46 -18.05
CA GLN A 314 10.95 2.29 -19.26
C GLN A 314 9.55 2.71 -19.73
N ARG A 315 8.57 1.80 -19.70
CA ARG A 315 7.18 2.10 -20.07
C ARG A 315 6.51 3.12 -19.13
N GLN A 316 6.93 3.17 -17.87
CA GLN A 316 6.33 4.05 -16.86
C GLN A 316 7.01 5.43 -16.80
N LEU A 317 8.30 5.53 -17.13
CA LEU A 317 9.09 6.76 -17.01
C LEU A 317 8.44 8.01 -17.67
N PRO A 318 7.87 7.98 -18.89
CA PRO A 318 7.24 9.15 -19.47
C PRO A 318 6.06 9.68 -18.64
N ARG A 319 5.24 8.77 -18.10
CA ARG A 319 4.12 9.13 -17.22
C ARG A 319 4.62 9.72 -15.90
N LEU A 320 5.63 9.10 -15.29
CA LEU A 320 6.21 9.55 -14.03
C LEU A 320 6.84 10.94 -14.17
N ALA A 321 7.61 11.16 -15.25
CA ALA A 321 8.23 12.44 -15.56
C ALA A 321 7.21 13.54 -15.84
N ALA A 322 6.15 13.26 -16.60
CA ALA A 322 5.08 14.23 -16.84
C ALA A 322 4.43 14.70 -15.52
N ARG A 323 4.13 13.76 -14.61
CA ARG A 323 3.58 14.08 -13.28
C ARG A 323 4.55 14.85 -12.40
N LEU A 324 5.85 14.54 -12.46
CA LEU A 324 6.88 15.31 -11.74
C LEU A 324 6.98 16.75 -12.29
N ASN A 325 6.93 16.91 -13.60
CA ASN A 325 7.04 18.21 -14.26
C ASN A 325 5.89 19.17 -13.89
N GLU A 326 4.72 18.65 -13.49
CA GLU A 326 3.60 19.49 -13.00
C GLU A 326 3.93 20.25 -11.72
N VAL A 327 4.86 19.74 -10.89
CA VAL A 327 5.16 20.31 -9.57
C VAL A 327 6.57 20.89 -9.45
N VAL A 328 7.47 20.52 -10.36
CA VAL A 328 8.83 21.06 -10.45
C VAL A 328 8.78 22.51 -10.96
N THR A 329 9.55 23.39 -10.33
CA THR A 329 9.59 24.82 -10.66
C THR A 329 11.00 25.36 -10.72
N GLY A 330 11.20 26.37 -11.56
CA GLY A 330 12.44 27.13 -11.69
C GLY A 330 13.50 26.44 -12.57
N PRO A 331 14.57 27.17 -12.92
CA PRO A 331 15.55 26.73 -13.90
C PRO A 331 16.54 25.68 -13.40
N ARG A 332 16.66 25.41 -12.08
CA ARG A 332 17.64 24.45 -11.53
C ARG A 332 16.97 23.43 -10.64
N VAL A 333 17.08 22.16 -11.04
CA VAL A 333 16.43 21.03 -10.38
C VAL A 333 17.46 20.00 -9.98
N LEU A 334 17.40 19.52 -8.74
CA LEU A 334 18.20 18.39 -8.28
C LEU A 334 17.30 17.19 -8.02
N VAL A 335 17.57 16.06 -8.65
CA VAL A 335 17.00 14.76 -8.27
C VAL A 335 17.97 14.07 -7.32
N LEU A 336 17.56 13.88 -6.07
CA LEU A 336 18.38 13.35 -4.99
C LEU A 336 17.90 11.94 -4.61
N GLY A 337 18.73 10.93 -4.88
CA GLY A 337 18.55 9.56 -4.39
C GLY A 337 19.03 9.37 -2.96
N THR A 338 18.79 8.18 -2.42
CA THR A 338 19.14 7.83 -1.03
C THR A 338 20.03 6.60 -0.96
N GLU A 339 21.29 6.79 -0.56
CA GLU A 339 22.29 5.74 -0.38
C GLU A 339 22.34 4.73 -1.54
N GLU A 340 21.79 3.53 -1.35
CA GLU A 340 21.79 2.44 -2.34
C GLU A 340 20.73 2.64 -3.45
N LEU A 341 19.70 3.47 -3.23
CA LEU A 341 18.67 3.80 -4.20
C LEU A 341 19.19 4.85 -5.19
N MET A 342 20.09 4.42 -6.08
CA MET A 342 20.73 5.30 -7.07
C MET A 342 20.05 5.24 -8.45
N TYR A 343 19.69 4.04 -8.92
CA TYR A 343 19.26 3.83 -10.31
C TYR A 343 17.91 4.48 -10.63
N THR A 344 16.89 4.24 -9.81
CA THR A 344 15.56 4.82 -9.98
C THR A 344 15.58 6.36 -10.06
N PRO A 345 16.19 7.09 -9.11
CA PRO A 345 16.31 8.54 -9.22
C PRO A 345 17.14 9.00 -10.43
N LEU A 346 18.17 8.24 -10.82
CA LEU A 346 18.93 8.54 -12.04
C LEU A 346 18.02 8.48 -13.27
N ARG A 347 17.25 7.39 -13.44
CA ARG A 347 16.33 7.22 -14.57
C ARG A 347 15.20 8.25 -14.58
N LEU A 348 14.65 8.60 -13.41
CA LEU A 348 13.68 9.69 -13.27
C LEU A 348 14.28 11.05 -13.64
N GLY A 349 15.54 11.32 -13.26
CA GLY A 349 16.24 12.54 -13.63
C GLY A 349 16.45 12.68 -15.13
N ILE A 350 16.77 11.58 -15.84
CA ILE A 350 16.87 11.57 -17.30
C ILE A 350 15.51 11.89 -17.92
N ALA A 351 14.46 11.16 -17.53
CA ALA A 351 13.13 11.33 -18.09
C ALA A 351 12.55 12.73 -17.80
N LEU A 352 12.84 13.30 -16.61
CA LEU A 352 12.48 14.67 -16.27
C LEU A 352 13.20 15.67 -17.17
N ALA A 353 14.50 15.49 -17.42
CA ALA A 353 15.32 16.34 -18.29
C ALA A 353 14.86 16.35 -19.76
N GLU A 354 14.06 15.37 -20.19
CA GLU A 354 13.47 15.29 -21.53
C GLU A 354 12.16 16.08 -21.66
N VAL A 355 11.47 16.35 -20.54
CA VAL A 355 10.14 16.99 -20.52
C VAL A 355 10.14 18.38 -19.90
N THR A 356 11.31 18.88 -19.46
CA THR A 356 11.48 20.18 -18.82
C THR A 356 12.61 20.98 -19.46
N ASP A 357 12.50 22.31 -19.43
CA ASP A 357 13.57 23.23 -19.87
C ASP A 357 14.59 23.53 -18.75
N ALA A 358 14.36 23.01 -17.53
CA ALA A 358 15.25 23.21 -16.40
C ALA A 358 16.56 22.41 -16.52
N GLU A 359 17.63 22.95 -15.94
CA GLU A 359 18.87 22.21 -15.68
C GLU A 359 18.59 21.15 -14.59
N VAL A 360 18.43 19.90 -15.02
CA VAL A 360 18.26 18.75 -14.12
C VAL A 360 19.62 18.15 -13.79
N LEU A 361 19.99 18.16 -12.51
CA LEU A 361 21.15 17.48 -11.97
C LEU A 361 20.71 16.30 -11.09
N TYR A 362 21.59 15.31 -10.95
CA TYR A 362 21.38 14.12 -10.14
C TYR A 362 22.48 13.98 -9.08
N SER A 363 22.08 13.60 -7.86
CA SER A 363 22.99 13.26 -6.77
C SER A 363 22.41 12.15 -5.88
N THR A 364 23.18 11.62 -4.93
CA THR A 364 22.69 10.70 -3.88
C THR A 364 23.28 11.04 -2.52
N THR A 365 22.65 10.56 -1.44
CA THR A 365 23.22 10.60 -0.09
C THR A 365 24.22 9.46 0.11
N THR A 366 25.13 9.60 1.10
CA THR A 366 26.18 8.62 1.39
C THR A 366 26.44 8.50 2.89
N ARG A 367 27.06 7.39 3.31
CA ARG A 367 27.53 7.16 4.68
C ARG A 367 28.92 7.73 4.93
N SER A 368 29.64 8.10 3.87
CA SER A 368 31.04 8.51 3.94
C SER A 368 31.21 9.94 4.48
N PRO A 369 31.85 10.12 5.66
CA PRO A 369 32.10 11.44 6.23
C PRO A 369 33.36 12.08 5.60
N ALA A 370 33.17 12.73 4.46
CA ALA A 370 34.16 13.58 3.81
C ALA A 370 34.20 14.97 4.45
N MET A 371 35.26 15.73 4.21
CA MET A 371 35.39 17.11 4.67
C MET A 371 34.92 18.05 3.58
N ALA A 372 34.04 18.99 3.95
CA ALA A 372 33.62 20.08 3.09
C ALA A 372 34.48 21.34 3.30
N VAL A 373 34.86 21.97 2.19
CA VAL A 373 35.66 23.20 2.14
C VAL A 373 35.05 24.09 1.06
N ASP A 374 34.48 25.23 1.47
CA ASP A 374 33.81 26.15 0.54
C ASP A 374 34.83 26.98 -0.25
N ASP A 375 35.50 26.32 -1.18
CA ASP A 375 36.43 26.88 -2.17
C ASP A 375 35.98 26.40 -3.56
N PRO A 376 35.80 27.27 -4.56
CA PRO A 376 35.41 26.86 -5.91
C PRO A 376 36.34 25.84 -6.57
N GLY A 377 37.59 25.74 -6.12
CA GLY A 377 38.54 24.74 -6.59
C GLY A 377 38.48 23.40 -5.84
N TYR A 378 37.63 23.23 -4.83
CA TYR A 378 37.51 21.99 -4.04
C TYR A 378 36.20 21.25 -4.37
N PRO A 379 36.20 19.91 -4.48
CA PRO A 379 35.03 19.17 -4.99
C PRO A 379 33.81 19.18 -4.07
N LEU A 380 34.02 19.22 -2.75
CA LEU A 380 32.95 19.11 -1.76
C LEU A 380 32.84 20.44 -1.02
N ARG A 381 32.06 21.37 -1.56
CA ARG A 381 31.98 22.75 -1.05
C ARG A 381 31.07 22.86 0.16
N THR A 382 29.96 22.13 0.12
CA THR A 382 28.97 22.11 1.20
C THR A 382 28.62 20.68 1.61
N MET A 383 28.14 20.55 2.84
CA MET A 383 27.67 19.29 3.40
C MET A 383 26.39 19.54 4.20
N ILE A 384 25.36 18.75 3.88
CA ILE A 384 24.25 18.48 4.79
C ILE A 384 24.52 17.16 5.52
N ALA A 385 24.20 17.11 6.81
CA ALA A 385 24.34 15.91 7.63
C ALA A 385 23.03 15.68 8.38
N PHE A 386 22.55 14.44 8.40
CA PHE A 386 21.30 14.06 9.05
C PHE A 386 21.44 12.70 9.73
N PRO A 387 20.86 12.52 10.93
CA PRO A 387 20.92 11.26 11.64
C PRO A 387 20.04 10.19 10.98
N THR A 388 20.41 8.92 11.13
CA THR A 388 19.54 7.77 10.87
C THR A 388 19.74 6.73 11.98
N ALA A 389 18.87 5.73 12.08
CA ALA A 389 19.02 4.62 13.03
C ALA A 389 20.38 3.89 12.88
N ALA A 390 20.97 3.90 11.68
CA ALA A 390 22.26 3.30 11.37
C ALA A 390 23.41 4.33 11.30
N GLY A 391 23.28 5.47 11.98
CA GLY A 391 24.27 6.53 12.08
C GLY A 391 24.07 7.71 11.11
N ASP A 392 24.95 8.72 11.20
CA ASP A 392 24.90 9.91 10.34
C ASP A 392 24.97 9.54 8.85
N ARG A 393 24.25 10.32 8.03
CA ARG A 393 24.30 10.32 6.57
C ARG A 393 24.58 11.72 6.07
N PHE A 394 25.12 11.80 4.86
CA PHE A 394 25.65 13.02 4.28
C PHE A 394 25.14 13.24 2.86
N GLY A 395 24.86 14.49 2.52
CA GLY A 395 24.69 14.96 1.14
C GLY A 395 25.68 16.08 0.87
N TYR A 396 26.34 16.06 -0.30
CA TYR A 396 27.36 17.03 -0.66
C TYR A 396 26.88 17.92 -1.81
N ASN A 397 27.25 19.20 -1.76
CA ASN A 397 26.88 20.20 -2.76
C ASN A 397 25.35 20.30 -3.02
N VAL A 398 24.53 19.89 -2.04
CA VAL A 398 23.08 20.05 -2.04
C VAL A 398 22.71 21.47 -1.62
N ALA A 399 23.37 21.96 -0.57
CA ALA A 399 23.31 23.36 -0.17
C ALA A 399 24.22 24.22 -1.07
N PRO A 400 23.87 25.49 -1.35
CA PRO A 400 24.71 26.37 -2.15
C PRO A 400 26.01 26.74 -1.40
N GLY A 401 27.15 26.70 -2.09
CA GLY A 401 28.39 27.29 -1.59
C GLY A 401 28.41 28.82 -1.74
N ALA A 402 29.43 29.49 -1.20
CA ALA A 402 29.59 30.93 -1.35
C ALA A 402 29.58 31.36 -2.83
N GLY A 403 28.68 32.27 -3.19
CA GLY A 403 28.52 32.76 -4.55
C GLY A 403 27.74 31.83 -5.50
N GLU A 404 27.15 30.73 -5.00
CA GLU A 404 26.25 29.88 -5.77
C GLU A 404 24.77 30.14 -5.41
N SER A 405 23.89 30.00 -6.40
CA SER A 405 22.45 30.00 -6.17
C SER A 405 21.99 28.65 -5.62
N ARG A 406 20.93 28.66 -4.80
CA ARG A 406 20.23 27.44 -4.40
C ARG A 406 19.58 26.73 -5.58
N PHE A 407 19.15 25.48 -5.37
CA PHE A 407 18.27 24.80 -6.31
C PHE A 407 16.85 25.36 -6.17
N ASP A 408 16.16 25.57 -7.28
CA ASP A 408 14.76 25.99 -7.24
C ASP A 408 13.89 24.82 -6.75
N THR A 409 14.13 23.61 -7.29
CA THR A 409 13.45 22.40 -6.83
C THR A 409 14.45 21.31 -6.48
N ILE A 410 14.30 20.68 -5.31
CA ILE A 410 14.94 19.40 -5.01
C ILE A 410 13.86 18.32 -4.96
N VAL A 411 14.00 17.31 -5.82
CA VAL A 411 13.18 16.10 -5.87
C VAL A 411 13.91 15.00 -5.09
N VAL A 412 13.46 14.71 -3.87
CA VAL A 412 14.00 13.60 -3.06
C VAL A 412 13.25 12.32 -3.40
N VAL A 413 13.97 11.32 -3.91
CA VAL A 413 13.44 9.98 -4.19
C VAL A 413 13.95 9.03 -3.12
N THR A 414 13.03 8.39 -2.39
CA THR A 414 13.39 7.58 -1.23
C THR A 414 12.57 6.31 -1.11
N ASP A 415 13.23 5.23 -0.68
CA ASP A 415 12.63 3.93 -0.40
C ASP A 415 12.30 3.69 1.08
N THR A 416 12.46 4.72 1.91
CA THR A 416 12.24 4.68 3.36
C THR A 416 11.65 6.00 3.86
N ASP A 417 11.03 5.99 5.04
CA ASP A 417 10.64 7.24 5.70
C ASP A 417 11.89 7.94 6.27
N ALA A 418 12.20 9.13 5.74
CA ALA A 418 13.45 9.84 6.00
C ALA A 418 13.23 11.30 6.42
N PRO A 419 12.50 11.57 7.52
CA PRO A 419 12.13 12.93 7.93
C PRO A 419 13.35 13.82 8.18
N ASP A 420 14.43 13.27 8.75
CA ASP A 420 15.67 14.00 9.02
C ASP A 420 16.39 14.45 7.73
N LEU A 421 16.32 13.64 6.67
CA LEU A 421 16.82 14.02 5.34
C LEU A 421 15.98 15.17 4.77
N LEU A 422 14.65 15.02 4.81
CA LEU A 422 13.74 16.04 4.27
C LEU A 422 13.92 17.38 4.99
N ASP A 423 14.11 17.35 6.30
CA ASP A 423 14.39 18.53 7.12
C ASP A 423 15.74 19.18 6.76
N ALA A 424 16.78 18.37 6.53
CA ALA A 424 18.09 18.88 6.10
C ALA A 424 18.04 19.51 4.70
N VAL A 425 17.24 18.95 3.78
CA VAL A 425 17.12 19.41 2.39
C VAL A 425 16.19 20.62 2.26
N ALA A 426 15.16 20.75 3.10
CA ALA A 426 14.17 21.84 3.02
C ALA A 426 14.75 23.25 3.20
N GLY A 427 15.99 23.40 3.70
CA GLY A 427 16.70 24.68 3.71
C GLY A 427 17.50 24.97 2.44
N CYS A 428 17.73 23.96 1.60
CA CYS A 428 18.65 24.02 0.45
C CYS A 428 17.97 24.44 -0.86
N CYS A 429 16.64 24.60 -0.88
CA CYS A 429 15.87 24.88 -2.08
C CYS A 429 14.70 25.87 -1.89
N ASP A 430 14.05 26.26 -2.99
CA ASP A 430 12.77 26.97 -2.94
C ASP A 430 11.59 26.01 -2.73
N ARG A 431 11.64 24.84 -3.37
CA ARG A 431 10.61 23.81 -3.34
C ARG A 431 11.22 22.43 -3.12
N LEU A 432 10.65 21.71 -2.15
CA LEU A 432 10.98 20.31 -1.90
C LEU A 432 9.87 19.42 -2.47
N VAL A 433 10.20 18.51 -3.38
CA VAL A 433 9.29 17.47 -3.87
C VAL A 433 9.78 16.14 -3.33
N VAL A 434 8.89 15.35 -2.75
CA VAL A 434 9.20 14.02 -2.20
C VAL A 434 8.49 12.97 -3.03
N VAL A 435 9.25 11.98 -3.49
CA VAL A 435 8.76 10.83 -4.27
C VAL A 435 9.04 9.57 -3.45
N PRO A 436 8.06 9.09 -2.67
CA PRO A 436 8.15 7.79 -2.02
C PRO A 436 8.12 6.68 -3.07
N VAL A 437 9.08 5.76 -3.00
CA VAL A 437 9.15 4.56 -3.84
C VAL A 437 9.07 3.35 -2.91
N PRO A 438 8.01 2.52 -2.96
CA PRO A 438 7.95 1.31 -2.14
C PRO A 438 9.15 0.41 -2.43
N SER A 439 9.95 0.09 -1.40
CA SER A 439 11.08 -0.83 -1.59
C SER A 439 10.56 -2.22 -1.94
N TYR A 440 11.07 -2.80 -3.03
CA TYR A 440 10.69 -4.13 -3.44
C TYR A 440 11.25 -5.15 -2.44
N CYS A 441 10.37 -5.94 -1.82
CA CYS A 441 10.75 -7.01 -0.91
C CYS A 441 10.30 -8.36 -1.50
N PRO A 442 11.23 -9.25 -1.87
CA PRO A 442 10.91 -10.62 -2.25
C PRO A 442 10.71 -11.42 -0.98
N GLY A 443 9.47 -11.78 -0.66
CA GLY A 443 9.16 -12.51 0.56
C GLY A 443 7.95 -13.40 0.35
N ALA A 444 7.97 -14.55 1.05
CA ALA A 444 7.06 -15.68 0.91
C ALA A 444 5.62 -15.26 0.59
N LEU A 445 5.14 -15.75 -0.55
CA LEU A 445 3.69 -15.76 -0.76
C LEU A 445 3.10 -16.66 0.33
N PRO A 446 1.92 -16.33 0.89
CA PRO A 446 1.36 -17.10 1.97
C PRO A 446 1.19 -18.57 1.55
N GLU A 447 1.38 -19.49 2.49
CA GLU A 447 1.13 -20.90 2.23
C GLU A 447 -0.37 -21.16 2.11
N PRO A 448 -0.81 -22.07 1.20
CA PRO A 448 -2.19 -22.47 1.13
C PRO A 448 -2.68 -23.13 2.43
N LEU A 449 -3.94 -22.91 2.79
CA LEU A 449 -4.57 -23.62 3.90
C LEU A 449 -5.20 -24.93 3.41
N HIS A 450 -5.38 -25.89 4.32
CA HIS A 450 -5.93 -27.21 4.01
C HIS A 450 -6.88 -27.69 5.12
N GLY A 451 -7.85 -28.54 4.76
CA GLY A 451 -8.66 -29.25 5.75
C GLY A 451 -7.84 -30.29 6.53
N PRO A 452 -8.22 -30.65 7.77
CA PRO A 452 -9.35 -30.12 8.54
C PRO A 452 -9.01 -28.83 9.31
N GLN A 453 -7.80 -28.29 9.14
CA GLN A 453 -7.38 -27.06 9.84
C GLN A 453 -8.16 -25.84 9.33
N PHE A 454 -8.46 -25.82 8.04
CA PHE A 454 -9.28 -24.80 7.41
C PHE A 454 -10.21 -25.42 6.35
N GLY A 455 -11.50 -25.41 6.65
CA GLY A 455 -12.53 -26.04 5.82
C GLY A 455 -12.70 -27.54 6.08
N SER A 456 -13.87 -28.07 5.73
CA SER A 456 -14.23 -29.47 5.95
C SER A 456 -13.95 -30.42 4.77
N TYR A 457 -13.51 -29.88 3.62
CA TYR A 457 -13.05 -30.71 2.50
C TYR A 457 -11.72 -31.38 2.83
N ALA A 458 -11.43 -32.51 2.18
CA ALA A 458 -10.18 -33.24 2.40
C ALA A 458 -8.97 -32.44 1.89
N ALA A 459 -7.82 -32.57 2.58
CA ALA A 459 -6.62 -31.79 2.33
C ALA A 459 -6.08 -31.92 0.90
N ASP A 460 -6.31 -33.07 0.26
CA ASP A 460 -5.89 -33.41 -1.09
C ASP A 460 -6.91 -32.99 -2.17
N GLU A 461 -8.15 -32.66 -1.78
CA GLU A 461 -9.21 -32.26 -2.73
C GLU A 461 -9.16 -30.78 -3.09
N VAL A 462 -8.71 -29.92 -2.17
CA VAL A 462 -8.58 -28.49 -2.40
C VAL A 462 -7.58 -27.89 -1.42
N SER A 463 -6.80 -26.93 -1.93
CA SER A 463 -6.01 -26.02 -1.10
C SER A 463 -6.55 -24.60 -1.23
N TRP A 464 -6.55 -23.85 -0.12
CA TRP A 464 -7.16 -22.52 -0.05
C TRP A 464 -6.07 -21.46 -0.14
N LEU A 465 -6.08 -20.67 -1.22
CA LEU A 465 -5.28 -19.45 -1.34
C LEU A 465 -6.05 -18.30 -0.66
N LEU A 466 -6.27 -18.48 0.65
CA LEU A 466 -7.02 -17.57 1.51
C LEU A 466 -6.31 -17.44 2.87
N ARG A 467 -6.52 -16.30 3.54
CA ARG A 467 -6.06 -16.08 4.92
C ARG A 467 -7.13 -16.51 5.92
N ASP A 468 -6.72 -17.23 6.96
CA ASP A 468 -7.63 -17.66 8.04
C ASP A 468 -8.00 -16.49 8.96
N LEU A 469 -9.28 -16.11 8.93
CA LEU A 469 -9.88 -15.09 9.79
C LEU A 469 -10.88 -15.69 10.79
N SER A 470 -10.81 -16.99 11.08
CA SER A 470 -11.79 -17.68 11.94
C SER A 470 -11.81 -17.15 13.36
N HIS A 471 -10.68 -16.63 13.83
CA HIS A 471 -10.51 -16.01 15.14
C HIS A 471 -11.05 -14.56 15.22
N VAL A 472 -11.46 -13.98 14.09
CA VAL A 472 -11.94 -12.60 14.02
C VAL A 472 -13.48 -12.58 14.07
N ALA A 473 -14.04 -11.66 14.85
CA ALA A 473 -15.47 -11.38 14.86
C ALA A 473 -15.85 -10.52 13.64
N LEU A 474 -16.29 -11.16 12.57
CA LEU A 474 -16.60 -10.53 11.28
C LEU A 474 -18.10 -10.45 11.00
N GLU A 475 -18.89 -11.25 11.72
CA GLU A 475 -20.31 -11.41 11.52
C GLU A 475 -21.09 -10.23 12.11
N ALA A 476 -21.91 -9.60 11.28
CA ALA A 476 -22.83 -8.55 11.69
C ALA A 476 -24.26 -8.85 11.17
N PRO A 477 -25.31 -8.44 11.92
CA PRO A 477 -26.70 -8.58 11.49
C PRO A 477 -26.94 -7.97 10.10
N THR A 478 -27.77 -8.62 9.27
CA THR A 478 -28.05 -8.21 7.88
C THR A 478 -28.49 -6.75 7.75
N GLU A 479 -29.28 -6.26 8.70
CA GLU A 479 -29.81 -4.90 8.71
C GLU A 479 -28.73 -3.83 8.94
N GLU A 480 -27.72 -4.13 9.77
CA GLU A 480 -26.59 -3.24 10.03
C GLU A 480 -25.63 -3.18 8.83
N ARG A 481 -25.54 -4.28 8.06
CA ARG A 481 -24.72 -4.38 6.85
C ARG A 481 -25.36 -3.68 5.65
N GLU A 482 -26.67 -3.83 5.44
CA GLU A 482 -27.37 -3.11 4.37
C GLU A 482 -27.36 -1.61 4.61
N GLU A 483 -27.44 -1.18 5.88
CA GLU A 483 -27.28 0.22 6.27
C GLU A 483 -25.86 0.76 5.98
N ALA A 484 -24.80 0.02 6.33
CA ALA A 484 -23.42 0.44 6.04
C ALA A 484 -23.10 0.54 4.54
N ILE A 485 -23.65 -0.37 3.72
CA ILE A 485 -23.47 -0.40 2.26
C ILE A 485 -24.27 0.72 1.57
N GLN A 486 -25.49 1.02 2.04
CA GLN A 486 -26.36 2.05 1.44
C GLN A 486 -25.91 3.49 1.76
N PHE A 487 -25.27 3.71 2.91
CA PHE A 487 -24.74 5.02 3.32
C PHE A 487 -23.27 5.25 2.93
N GLY A 488 -22.70 4.41 2.06
CA GLY A 488 -21.36 4.61 1.47
C GLY A 488 -20.17 4.35 2.40
N GLY A 489 -20.39 3.78 3.59
CA GLY A 489 -19.39 3.63 4.65
C GLY A 489 -18.67 2.28 4.74
N GLY A 490 -19.00 1.30 3.90
CA GLY A 490 -18.29 0.01 3.85
C GLY A 490 -18.67 -0.86 2.65
N HIS A 491 -17.70 -1.63 2.13
CA HIS A 491 -17.91 -2.59 1.05
C HIS A 491 -18.50 -3.91 1.58
N TYR A 492 -19.35 -4.61 0.80
CA TYR A 492 -20.01 -5.84 1.26
C TYR A 492 -19.04 -6.96 1.67
N ALA A 493 -17.80 -6.90 1.15
CA ALA A 493 -16.71 -7.84 1.38
C ALA A 493 -15.90 -7.54 2.66
N GLU A 494 -16.15 -6.44 3.38
CA GLU A 494 -15.39 -6.08 4.59
C GLU A 494 -15.93 -6.76 5.87
N SER A 495 -17.11 -7.39 5.80
CA SER A 495 -17.80 -8.08 6.90
C SER A 495 -18.63 -9.26 6.41
N LEU A 496 -18.94 -10.21 7.31
CA LEU A 496 -19.73 -11.40 7.01
C LEU A 496 -21.17 -11.26 7.54
N PRO A 497 -22.18 -11.83 6.85
CA PRO A 497 -23.49 -12.03 7.47
C PRO A 497 -23.38 -13.10 8.56
N VAL A 498 -24.20 -13.01 9.61
CA VAL A 498 -24.37 -14.11 10.55
C VAL A 498 -24.77 -15.38 9.80
N GLU A 499 -24.03 -16.46 10.04
CA GLU A 499 -24.26 -17.75 9.41
C GLU A 499 -25.50 -18.41 10.05
N TYR A 500 -26.50 -18.76 9.24
CA TYR A 500 -27.75 -19.36 9.72
C TYR A 500 -27.64 -20.88 9.76
N VAL A 501 -27.98 -21.49 10.89
CA VAL A 501 -28.11 -22.94 11.03
C VAL A 501 -29.42 -23.41 10.38
N PRO A 502 -29.37 -24.27 9.35
CA PRO A 502 -30.57 -24.75 8.66
C PRO A 502 -31.56 -25.48 9.59
N SER A 503 -32.86 -25.14 9.51
CA SER A 503 -33.93 -25.87 10.19
C SER A 503 -34.06 -27.31 9.67
N ALA A 504 -34.67 -28.19 10.47
CA ALA A 504 -34.90 -29.59 10.09
C ALA A 504 -35.75 -29.71 8.79
N ASP A 505 -36.69 -28.79 8.59
CA ASP A 505 -37.56 -28.76 7.40
C ASP A 505 -36.76 -28.35 6.15
N TYR A 506 -35.86 -27.39 6.31
CA TYR A 506 -34.99 -26.93 5.23
C TYR A 506 -33.94 -27.98 4.83
N ARG A 507 -33.46 -28.80 5.77
CA ARG A 507 -32.60 -29.95 5.45
C ARG A 507 -33.32 -31.02 4.63
N ARG A 508 -34.60 -31.31 4.93
CA ARG A 508 -35.39 -32.25 4.12
C ARG A 508 -35.57 -31.76 2.68
N LEU A 509 -35.72 -30.45 2.49
CA LEU A 509 -35.76 -29.83 1.17
C LEU A 509 -34.43 -30.02 0.41
N PHE A 510 -33.30 -29.85 1.08
CA PHE A 510 -31.98 -30.13 0.51
C PHE A 510 -31.83 -31.60 0.10
N GLU A 511 -32.17 -32.56 0.96
CA GLU A 511 -32.07 -33.99 0.63
C GLU A 511 -32.94 -34.37 -0.58
N LYS A 512 -34.18 -33.87 -0.64
CA LYS A 512 -35.06 -34.08 -1.80
C LYS A 512 -34.46 -33.49 -3.07
N ALA A 513 -33.94 -32.25 -3.00
CA ALA A 513 -33.33 -31.57 -4.14
C ALA A 513 -32.05 -32.27 -4.61
N LEU A 514 -31.20 -32.74 -3.69
CA LEU A 514 -29.99 -33.48 -3.99
C LEU A 514 -30.31 -34.80 -4.70
N ALA A 515 -31.22 -35.60 -4.15
CA ALA A 515 -31.61 -36.87 -4.75
C ALA A 515 -32.19 -36.68 -6.18
N ALA A 516 -32.99 -35.64 -6.39
CA ALA A 516 -33.62 -35.39 -7.69
C ALA A 516 -32.65 -34.82 -8.75
N SER A 517 -31.67 -34.00 -8.34
CA SER A 517 -30.77 -33.31 -9.27
C SER A 517 -29.39 -33.96 -9.44
N ALA A 518 -28.99 -34.90 -8.57
CA ALA A 518 -27.66 -35.51 -8.58
C ALA A 518 -27.24 -36.06 -9.96
N PRO A 519 -28.07 -36.82 -10.71
CA PRO A 519 -27.69 -37.27 -12.04
C PRO A 519 -27.42 -36.12 -13.02
N ARG A 520 -28.25 -35.07 -13.00
CA ARG A 520 -28.11 -33.90 -13.88
C ARG A 520 -26.86 -33.09 -13.55
N VAL A 521 -26.56 -32.92 -12.26
CA VAL A 521 -25.32 -32.26 -11.81
C VAL A 521 -24.10 -33.10 -12.19
N ALA A 522 -24.15 -34.42 -12.02
CA ALA A 522 -23.07 -35.32 -12.41
C ALA A 522 -22.78 -35.25 -13.92
N THR A 523 -23.81 -35.25 -14.77
CA THR A 523 -23.64 -35.05 -16.22
C THR A 523 -22.98 -33.72 -16.53
N ALA A 524 -23.45 -32.62 -15.92
CA ALA A 524 -22.88 -31.29 -16.17
C ALA A 524 -21.41 -31.20 -15.69
N VAL A 525 -21.06 -31.82 -14.56
CA VAL A 525 -19.66 -31.95 -14.09
C VAL A 525 -18.81 -32.68 -15.12
N GLY A 526 -19.27 -33.81 -15.63
CA GLY A 526 -18.54 -34.57 -16.64
C GLY A 526 -18.29 -33.73 -17.90
N VAL A 527 -19.35 -33.12 -18.46
CA VAL A 527 -19.25 -32.29 -19.67
C VAL A 527 -18.26 -31.14 -19.47
N VAL A 528 -18.37 -30.35 -18.40
CA VAL A 528 -17.47 -29.22 -18.19
C VAL A 528 -16.02 -29.68 -17.95
N THR A 529 -15.81 -30.83 -17.29
CA THR A 529 -14.47 -31.38 -17.07
C THR A 529 -13.82 -31.79 -18.38
N GLU A 530 -14.53 -32.52 -19.25
CA GLU A 530 -14.01 -32.93 -20.55
C GLU A 530 -13.69 -31.73 -21.45
N LEU A 531 -14.52 -30.68 -21.44
CA LEU A 531 -14.23 -29.44 -22.17
C LEU A 531 -12.96 -28.74 -21.66
N VAL A 532 -12.74 -28.72 -20.34
CA VAL A 532 -11.54 -28.14 -19.73
C VAL A 532 -10.29 -28.96 -20.09
N LEU A 533 -10.36 -30.29 -19.98
CA LEU A 533 -9.25 -31.18 -20.36
C LEU A 533 -8.92 -31.06 -21.85
N ALA A 534 -9.92 -30.97 -22.72
CA ALA A 534 -9.69 -30.74 -24.15
C ALA A 534 -8.97 -29.41 -24.44
N ARG A 535 -9.21 -28.37 -23.63
CA ARG A 535 -8.64 -27.03 -23.83
C ARG A 535 -7.31 -26.79 -23.12
N ARG A 536 -7.07 -27.41 -21.97
CA ARG A 536 -5.88 -27.21 -21.12
C ARG A 536 -4.95 -28.42 -21.07
N GLY A 537 -5.40 -29.58 -21.55
CA GLY A 537 -4.68 -30.86 -21.51
C GLY A 537 -4.66 -31.50 -20.14
N ASP A 538 -4.03 -32.67 -20.05
CA ASP A 538 -3.96 -33.52 -18.85
C ASP A 538 -3.25 -32.87 -17.65
N ALA A 539 -2.45 -31.82 -17.89
CA ALA A 539 -1.77 -31.03 -16.86
C ALA A 539 -2.58 -29.79 -16.43
N ALA A 540 -3.90 -29.80 -16.61
CA ALA A 540 -4.76 -28.70 -16.22
C ALA A 540 -4.72 -28.44 -14.70
N VAL A 541 -4.77 -27.16 -14.33
CA VAL A 541 -4.84 -26.71 -12.92
C VAL A 541 -6.19 -26.04 -12.71
N LEU A 542 -7.00 -26.60 -11.81
CA LEU A 542 -8.31 -26.06 -11.48
C LEU A 542 -8.18 -24.97 -10.41
N VAL A 543 -8.76 -23.79 -10.67
CA VAL A 543 -8.77 -22.67 -9.74
C VAL A 543 -10.21 -22.23 -9.49
N SER A 544 -10.80 -22.73 -8.42
CA SER A 544 -12.18 -22.43 -8.06
C SER A 544 -12.34 -21.07 -7.41
N LEU A 545 -13.38 -20.34 -7.80
CA LEU A 545 -13.82 -19.16 -7.08
C LEU A 545 -14.47 -19.60 -5.77
N ALA A 546 -13.94 -19.12 -4.65
CA ALA A 546 -14.24 -19.64 -3.33
C ALA A 546 -15.75 -19.70 -3.03
N ARG A 547 -16.15 -20.78 -2.35
CA ARG A 547 -17.52 -21.15 -1.96
C ARG A 547 -18.34 -21.81 -3.07
N ALA A 548 -18.70 -21.07 -4.12
CA ALA A 548 -19.60 -21.58 -5.16
C ALA A 548 -18.89 -22.51 -6.15
N GLY A 549 -17.68 -22.14 -6.57
CA GLY A 549 -16.85 -22.95 -7.47
C GLY A 549 -16.19 -24.12 -6.76
N THR A 550 -15.81 -23.98 -5.48
CA THR A 550 -15.03 -25.00 -4.76
C THR A 550 -15.60 -26.42 -4.83
N PRO A 551 -16.88 -26.70 -4.49
CA PRO A 551 -17.42 -28.06 -4.62
C PRO A 551 -17.42 -28.56 -6.06
N ILE A 552 -17.56 -27.67 -7.05
CA ILE A 552 -17.54 -28.04 -8.46
C ILE A 552 -16.12 -28.41 -8.89
N GLY A 553 -15.10 -27.64 -8.50
CA GLY A 553 -13.70 -27.99 -8.75
C GLY A 553 -13.32 -29.35 -8.16
N ILE A 554 -13.82 -29.68 -6.96
CA ILE A 554 -13.63 -31.01 -6.35
C ILE A 554 -14.32 -32.09 -7.18
N LEU A 555 -15.57 -31.88 -7.59
CA LEU A 555 -16.30 -32.84 -8.44
C LEU A 555 -15.63 -33.04 -9.80
N MET A 556 -15.09 -31.99 -10.41
CA MET A 556 -14.32 -32.06 -11.65
C MET A 556 -13.03 -32.86 -11.47
N ARG A 557 -12.29 -32.63 -10.37
CA ARG A 557 -11.12 -33.45 -10.01
C ARG A 557 -11.51 -34.93 -9.84
N ARG A 558 -12.58 -35.23 -9.12
CA ARG A 558 -13.09 -36.60 -8.94
C ARG A 558 -13.50 -37.23 -10.28
N TRP A 559 -14.10 -36.45 -11.19
CA TRP A 559 -14.43 -36.93 -12.53
C TRP A 559 -13.18 -37.23 -13.37
N ALA A 560 -12.20 -36.33 -13.41
CA ALA A 560 -10.94 -36.54 -14.11
C ALA A 560 -10.22 -37.81 -13.61
N GLN A 561 -10.22 -38.04 -12.29
CA GLN A 561 -9.69 -39.25 -11.70
C GLN A 561 -10.50 -40.50 -12.08
N PHE A 562 -11.83 -40.42 -12.10
CA PHE A 562 -12.72 -41.52 -12.45
C PHE A 562 -12.62 -41.91 -13.93
N ALA A 563 -12.68 -40.93 -14.84
CA ALA A 563 -12.75 -41.14 -16.28
C ALA A 563 -11.37 -41.38 -16.92
N HIS A 564 -10.34 -40.69 -16.42
CA HIS A 564 -9.00 -40.67 -17.06
C HIS A 564 -7.87 -41.15 -16.14
N GLY A 565 -8.12 -41.33 -14.84
CA GLY A 565 -7.07 -41.68 -13.89
C GLY A 565 -6.08 -40.56 -13.61
N ILE A 566 -6.43 -39.31 -13.93
CA ILE A 566 -5.57 -38.12 -13.82
C ILE A 566 -5.90 -37.38 -12.53
N ASP A 567 -4.87 -37.03 -11.77
CA ASP A 567 -4.97 -36.13 -10.63
C ASP A 567 -4.66 -34.70 -11.06
N VAL A 568 -5.67 -33.84 -11.04
CA VAL A 568 -5.56 -32.42 -11.41
C VAL A 568 -5.40 -31.56 -10.14
N PRO A 569 -4.36 -30.70 -10.04
CA PRO A 569 -4.22 -29.78 -8.93
C PRO A 569 -5.44 -28.85 -8.81
N HIS A 570 -5.87 -28.59 -7.57
CA HIS A 570 -7.04 -27.76 -7.31
C HIS A 570 -6.80 -26.74 -6.17
N HIS A 571 -7.02 -25.47 -6.50
CA HIS A 571 -6.90 -24.33 -5.59
C HIS A 571 -8.21 -23.55 -5.51
N ALA A 572 -8.52 -22.97 -4.35
CA ALA A 572 -9.64 -22.03 -4.19
C ALA A 572 -9.13 -20.61 -3.91
N VAL A 573 -9.64 -19.62 -4.66
CA VAL A 573 -9.20 -18.21 -4.61
C VAL A 573 -10.36 -17.26 -4.36
N SER A 574 -10.05 -16.07 -3.85
CA SER A 574 -11.04 -14.99 -3.72
C SER A 574 -11.20 -14.19 -5.01
N ILE A 575 -12.45 -13.86 -5.33
CA ILE A 575 -12.81 -12.76 -6.23
C ILE A 575 -13.90 -11.90 -5.58
N VAL A 576 -13.77 -10.58 -5.71
CA VAL A 576 -14.71 -9.62 -5.14
C VAL A 576 -15.17 -8.67 -6.24
N ARG A 577 -16.48 -8.57 -6.46
CA ARG A 577 -17.05 -7.70 -7.48
C ARG A 577 -16.69 -6.24 -7.20
N GLY A 578 -16.25 -5.52 -8.23
CA GLY A 578 -15.78 -4.13 -8.16
C GLY A 578 -14.39 -3.98 -7.52
N ARG A 579 -13.70 -5.08 -7.23
CA ARG A 579 -12.38 -5.12 -6.59
C ARG A 579 -11.41 -6.11 -7.25
N GLY A 580 -11.89 -6.97 -8.16
CA GLY A 580 -11.07 -7.96 -8.85
C GLY A 580 -10.85 -9.28 -8.09
N ILE A 581 -10.04 -10.13 -8.72
CA ILE A 581 -9.49 -11.35 -8.12
C ILE A 581 -8.28 -11.02 -7.25
N ASP A 582 -8.02 -11.85 -6.24
CA ASP A 582 -6.88 -11.67 -5.34
C ASP A 582 -5.54 -11.66 -6.11
N PRO A 583 -4.82 -10.52 -6.12
CA PRO A 583 -3.58 -10.38 -6.88
C PRO A 583 -2.42 -11.16 -6.25
N VAL A 584 -2.45 -11.45 -4.94
CA VAL A 584 -1.44 -12.28 -4.26
C VAL A 584 -1.63 -13.74 -4.66
N ALA A 585 -2.88 -14.21 -4.74
CA ALA A 585 -3.21 -15.54 -5.23
C ALA A 585 -2.78 -15.74 -6.69
N LEU A 586 -3.00 -14.76 -7.57
CA LEU A 586 -2.51 -14.83 -8.96
C LEU A 586 -0.97 -14.92 -9.04
N ARG A 587 -0.24 -14.15 -8.22
CA ARG A 587 1.23 -14.28 -8.14
C ARG A 587 1.65 -15.66 -7.65
N TRP A 588 0.92 -16.23 -6.68
CA TRP A 588 1.18 -17.59 -6.18
C TRP A 588 0.95 -18.63 -7.26
N LEU A 589 -0.15 -18.52 -7.99
CA LEU A 589 -0.46 -19.42 -9.11
C LEU A 589 0.60 -19.33 -10.21
N ALA A 590 0.99 -18.12 -10.64
CA ALA A 590 2.01 -17.93 -11.67
C ALA A 590 3.40 -18.44 -11.26
N ARG A 591 3.69 -18.44 -9.95
CA ARG A 591 4.96 -18.96 -9.41
C ARG A 591 5.00 -20.49 -9.35
N ASN A 592 3.86 -21.13 -9.11
CA ASN A 592 3.79 -22.58 -8.85
C ASN A 592 3.27 -23.39 -10.05
N HIS A 593 2.58 -22.73 -10.99
CA HIS A 593 1.93 -23.36 -12.14
C HIS A 593 2.15 -22.55 -13.41
N ASP A 594 2.06 -23.21 -14.57
CA ASP A 594 2.01 -22.52 -15.87
C ASP A 594 0.66 -21.79 -16.02
N PRO A 595 0.63 -20.44 -16.14
CA PRO A 595 -0.60 -19.67 -16.32
C PRO A 595 -1.48 -20.14 -17.48
N ALA A 596 -0.89 -20.72 -18.54
CA ALA A 596 -1.64 -21.24 -19.69
C ALA A 596 -2.42 -22.52 -19.37
N ARG A 597 -2.06 -23.23 -18.29
CA ARG A 597 -2.72 -24.47 -17.84
C ARG A 597 -3.82 -24.23 -16.81
N VAL A 598 -3.92 -23.02 -16.28
CA VAL A 598 -4.94 -22.64 -15.29
C VAL A 598 -6.31 -22.52 -15.94
N MET A 599 -7.33 -23.08 -15.27
CA MET A 599 -8.74 -22.89 -15.58
C MET A 599 -9.48 -22.38 -14.34
N PHE A 600 -10.10 -21.21 -14.44
CA PHE A 600 -10.96 -20.69 -13.38
C PHE A 600 -12.32 -21.40 -13.40
N VAL A 601 -12.84 -21.75 -12.23
CA VAL A 601 -14.07 -22.56 -12.07
C VAL A 601 -15.08 -21.86 -11.14
N ASP A 602 -16.35 -21.82 -11.53
CA ASP A 602 -17.47 -21.38 -10.67
C ASP A 602 -18.69 -22.31 -10.74
N GLY A 603 -19.62 -22.15 -9.81
CA GLY A 603 -20.83 -22.97 -9.70
C GLY A 603 -21.94 -22.60 -10.67
N TRP A 604 -22.18 -21.32 -10.94
CA TRP A 604 -23.14 -20.88 -11.95
C TRP A 604 -22.87 -19.44 -12.37
N THR A 605 -23.33 -19.04 -13.55
CA THR A 605 -23.35 -17.64 -13.96
C THR A 605 -24.71 -17.25 -14.54
N GLY A 606 -25.34 -16.24 -13.94
CA GLY A 606 -26.63 -15.73 -14.41
C GLY A 606 -26.46 -14.58 -15.41
N LYS A 607 -25.72 -13.54 -15.04
CA LYS A 607 -25.57 -12.31 -15.85
C LYS A 607 -24.13 -11.97 -16.23
N GLY A 608 -23.20 -12.91 -16.04
CA GLY A 608 -21.79 -12.76 -16.41
C GLY A 608 -21.04 -11.67 -15.63
N ALA A 609 -21.50 -11.31 -14.42
CA ALA A 609 -20.82 -10.30 -13.60
C ALA A 609 -19.41 -10.75 -13.20
N ILE A 610 -19.28 -12.00 -12.75
CA ILE A 610 -18.00 -12.60 -12.33
C ILE A 610 -17.08 -12.85 -13.53
N ALA A 611 -17.61 -13.30 -14.66
CA ALA A 611 -16.82 -13.49 -15.89
C ALA A 611 -16.14 -12.17 -16.34
N ARG A 612 -16.86 -11.03 -16.32
CA ARG A 612 -16.25 -9.73 -16.64
C ARG A 612 -15.23 -9.27 -15.61
N GLU A 613 -15.51 -9.47 -14.33
CA GLU A 613 -14.59 -9.12 -13.24
C GLU A 613 -13.27 -9.91 -13.36
N LEU A 614 -13.38 -11.21 -13.65
CA LEU A 614 -12.23 -12.09 -13.87
C LEU A 614 -11.40 -11.61 -15.08
N ALA A 615 -12.05 -11.44 -16.24
CA ALA A 615 -11.37 -11.01 -17.46
C ALA A 615 -10.62 -9.68 -17.28
N ALA A 616 -11.23 -8.70 -16.61
CA ALA A 616 -10.58 -7.44 -16.30
C ALA A 616 -9.36 -7.63 -15.39
N ALA A 617 -9.50 -8.42 -14.32
CA ALA A 617 -8.45 -8.58 -13.33
C ALA A 617 -7.24 -9.38 -13.86
N VAL A 618 -7.45 -10.42 -14.67
CA VAL A 618 -6.34 -11.16 -15.30
C VAL A 618 -5.65 -10.33 -16.39
N GLY A 619 -6.39 -9.48 -17.11
CA GLY A 619 -5.82 -8.53 -18.06
C GLY A 619 -4.91 -7.49 -17.38
N GLU A 620 -5.35 -6.94 -16.26
CA GLU A 620 -4.52 -6.04 -15.44
C GLU A 620 -3.27 -6.74 -14.90
N HIS A 621 -3.41 -7.98 -14.44
CA HIS A 621 -2.28 -8.79 -13.96
C HIS A 621 -1.23 -9.04 -15.05
N ALA A 622 -1.67 -9.32 -16.28
CA ALA A 622 -0.76 -9.53 -17.41
C ALA A 622 0.01 -8.25 -17.76
N VAL A 623 -0.65 -7.09 -17.75
CA VAL A 623 -0.01 -5.78 -18.03
C VAL A 623 1.03 -5.43 -16.98
N THR A 624 0.72 -5.71 -15.71
CA THR A 624 1.54 -5.33 -14.55
C THR A 624 2.71 -6.28 -14.29
N THR A 625 2.52 -7.59 -14.48
CA THR A 625 3.51 -8.61 -14.10
C THR A 625 4.17 -9.32 -15.29
N GLY A 626 3.56 -9.26 -16.47
CA GLY A 626 3.99 -10.02 -17.65
C GLY A 626 3.50 -11.47 -17.71
N HIS A 627 2.85 -11.99 -16.66
CA HIS A 627 2.23 -13.33 -16.67
C HIS A 627 0.78 -13.26 -17.14
N ALA A 628 0.46 -13.91 -18.26
CA ALA A 628 -0.88 -13.92 -18.81
C ALA A 628 -1.63 -15.22 -18.48
N PHE A 629 -2.74 -15.10 -17.76
CA PHE A 629 -3.72 -16.17 -17.58
C PHE A 629 -4.78 -16.10 -18.69
N GLY A 630 -5.41 -17.23 -19.00
CA GLY A 630 -6.64 -17.22 -19.81
C GLY A 630 -7.76 -16.47 -19.08
N ASP A 631 -8.55 -15.70 -19.81
CA ASP A 631 -9.75 -14.99 -19.30
C ASP A 631 -11.01 -15.86 -19.32
N ASP A 632 -10.90 -17.09 -19.84
CA ASP A 632 -11.98 -18.08 -19.84
C ASP A 632 -12.40 -18.48 -18.41
N LEU A 633 -13.71 -18.51 -18.14
CA LEU A 633 -14.31 -19.06 -16.92
C LEU A 633 -15.11 -20.33 -17.26
N ALA A 634 -14.81 -21.45 -16.60
CA ALA A 634 -15.61 -22.67 -16.65
C ALA A 634 -16.69 -22.64 -15.57
N VAL A 635 -17.93 -22.99 -15.91
CA VAL A 635 -19.04 -23.02 -14.94
C VAL A 635 -19.88 -24.28 -15.06
N LEU A 636 -20.42 -24.78 -13.95
CA LEU A 636 -21.33 -25.93 -14.02
C LEU A 636 -22.59 -25.59 -14.83
N ALA A 637 -23.23 -24.45 -14.55
CA ALA A 637 -24.45 -24.01 -15.22
C ALA A 637 -24.36 -22.54 -15.68
N ASP A 638 -24.68 -22.27 -16.94
CA ASP A 638 -24.74 -20.93 -17.51
C ASP A 638 -26.06 -20.67 -18.23
N PRO A 639 -27.15 -20.44 -17.48
CA PRO A 639 -28.43 -20.02 -18.05
C PRO A 639 -28.39 -18.62 -18.68
N GLY A 640 -27.32 -17.85 -18.43
CA GLY A 640 -27.14 -16.50 -18.95
C GLY A 640 -26.53 -16.41 -20.34
N HIS A 641 -25.95 -17.50 -20.85
CA HIS A 641 -25.11 -17.52 -22.06
C HIS A 641 -23.93 -16.53 -22.00
N CYS A 642 -23.21 -16.52 -20.88
CA CYS A 642 -22.13 -15.58 -20.60
C CYS A 642 -20.71 -16.15 -20.78
N VAL A 643 -20.54 -17.47 -20.84
CA VAL A 643 -19.23 -18.14 -21.00
C VAL A 643 -19.27 -19.21 -22.09
N SER A 644 -18.09 -19.58 -22.58
CA SER A 644 -17.89 -20.59 -23.62
C SER A 644 -17.71 -22.01 -23.09
N ILE A 645 -17.27 -22.16 -21.84
CA ILE A 645 -17.03 -23.44 -21.18
C ILE A 645 -18.06 -23.63 -20.07
N TYR A 646 -19.00 -24.55 -20.28
CA TYR A 646 -20.10 -24.79 -19.35
C TYR A 646 -20.55 -26.24 -19.35
N GLY A 647 -21.12 -26.71 -18.24
CA GLY A 647 -21.70 -28.05 -18.16
C GLY A 647 -23.12 -28.13 -18.72
N THR A 648 -23.92 -27.07 -18.54
CA THR A 648 -25.29 -26.99 -19.08
C THR A 648 -25.79 -25.53 -19.18
N ARG A 649 -26.75 -25.28 -20.09
CA ARG A 649 -27.51 -24.02 -20.20
C ARG A 649 -28.79 -24.02 -19.35
N ASP A 650 -29.11 -25.15 -18.73
CA ASP A 650 -30.32 -25.30 -17.95
C ASP A 650 -30.32 -24.44 -16.67
N ASP A 651 -31.48 -23.90 -16.33
CA ASP A 651 -31.70 -23.14 -15.09
C ASP A 651 -32.49 -23.98 -14.07
N PHE A 652 -31.75 -24.67 -13.20
CA PHE A 652 -32.29 -25.52 -12.13
C PHE A 652 -31.52 -25.32 -10.82
N LEU A 653 -32.06 -25.85 -9.73
CA LEU A 653 -31.42 -25.76 -8.42
C LEU A 653 -30.18 -26.66 -8.35
N VAL A 654 -29.01 -26.05 -8.24
CA VAL A 654 -27.80 -26.75 -7.79
C VAL A 654 -27.84 -26.80 -6.24
N PRO A 655 -27.90 -27.99 -5.60
CA PRO A 655 -28.15 -28.11 -4.16
C PRO A 655 -27.13 -27.39 -3.26
N SER A 656 -25.91 -27.16 -3.73
CA SER A 656 -24.89 -26.35 -3.03
C SER A 656 -25.33 -24.89 -2.80
N ALA A 657 -26.35 -24.40 -3.53
CA ALA A 657 -26.91 -23.07 -3.32
C ALA A 657 -27.84 -22.97 -2.08
N CYS A 658 -28.36 -24.10 -1.58
CA CYS A 658 -29.35 -24.14 -0.50
C CYS A 658 -28.74 -23.78 0.87
N LEU A 659 -27.65 -24.43 1.26
CA LEU A 659 -27.23 -24.49 2.67
C LEU A 659 -25.97 -23.67 3.03
N ASN A 660 -25.81 -22.47 2.45
CA ASN A 660 -24.70 -21.55 2.77
C ASN A 660 -23.33 -22.24 2.95
N SER A 661 -22.66 -22.12 4.10
CA SER A 661 -21.36 -22.75 4.38
C SER A 661 -21.47 -24.24 4.71
N THR A 662 -22.60 -24.72 5.22
CA THR A 662 -22.80 -26.14 5.63
C THR A 662 -22.96 -27.11 4.47
N VAL A 663 -22.83 -26.64 3.23
CA VAL A 663 -22.67 -27.47 2.00
C VAL A 663 -21.51 -26.96 1.13
N SER A 664 -20.68 -26.09 1.68
CA SER A 664 -19.58 -25.41 0.98
C SER A 664 -18.31 -25.40 1.82
N GLY A 665 -18.02 -26.52 2.47
CA GLY A 665 -16.77 -26.75 3.20
C GLY A 665 -16.70 -26.04 4.55
N LEU A 666 -17.81 -25.54 5.10
CA LEU A 666 -17.87 -24.67 6.27
C LEU A 666 -17.05 -23.38 6.13
N VAL A 667 -16.74 -22.97 4.90
CA VAL A 667 -16.01 -21.73 4.63
C VAL A 667 -17.00 -20.60 4.32
N SER A 668 -16.74 -19.42 4.87
CA SER A 668 -17.50 -18.22 4.62
C SER A 668 -17.36 -17.73 3.17
N ARG A 669 -18.02 -16.61 2.84
CA ARG A 669 -17.59 -15.84 1.67
C ARG A 669 -16.22 -15.22 1.96
N THR A 670 -15.52 -14.83 0.91
CA THR A 670 -14.23 -14.16 1.06
C THR A 670 -14.41 -12.73 1.57
N VAL A 671 -13.40 -12.27 2.29
CA VAL A 671 -13.35 -11.01 3.01
C VAL A 671 -12.15 -10.23 2.50
N LEU A 672 -12.37 -8.97 2.16
CA LEU A 672 -11.33 -8.01 1.80
C LEU A 672 -11.48 -6.83 2.75
N ASN A 673 -10.54 -6.72 3.69
CA ASN A 673 -10.55 -5.74 4.77
C ASN A 673 -9.10 -5.31 5.05
N ASP A 674 -8.77 -4.08 4.65
CA ASP A 674 -7.40 -3.53 4.67
C ASP A 674 -6.82 -3.40 6.10
N TYR A 675 -7.64 -3.53 7.14
CA TYR A 675 -7.18 -3.55 8.54
C TYR A 675 -6.74 -4.94 9.01
N LEU A 676 -7.25 -6.00 8.38
CA LEU A 676 -7.02 -7.41 8.76
C LEU A 676 -6.09 -8.14 7.79
N ILE A 677 -5.97 -7.62 6.56
CA ILE A 677 -5.29 -8.24 5.43
C ILE A 677 -4.26 -7.22 4.92
N GLY A 678 -2.97 -7.57 5.00
CA GLY A 678 -1.89 -6.73 4.51
C GLY A 678 -1.66 -6.88 3.00
N PRO A 679 -0.84 -6.00 2.38
CA PRO A 679 -0.59 -6.00 0.93
C PRO A 679 0.05 -7.28 0.36
N GLY A 680 0.61 -8.13 1.21
CA GLY A 680 1.22 -9.42 0.86
C GLY A 680 0.39 -10.64 1.27
N ASP A 681 -0.78 -10.44 1.88
CA ASP A 681 -1.65 -11.53 2.34
C ASP A 681 -2.67 -11.92 1.26
N PHE A 682 -3.10 -13.19 1.26
CA PHE A 682 -4.32 -13.56 0.56
C PHE A 682 -5.53 -12.86 1.18
N HIS A 683 -6.57 -12.66 0.38
CA HIS A 683 -7.89 -12.31 0.87
C HIS A 683 -8.35 -13.32 1.93
N GLY A 684 -9.14 -12.87 2.89
CA GLY A 684 -9.48 -13.67 4.06
C GLY A 684 -10.75 -14.49 3.89
N ALA A 685 -10.91 -15.52 4.70
CA ALA A 685 -12.18 -16.20 4.93
C ALA A 685 -12.22 -16.81 6.33
N LYS A 686 -13.41 -17.15 6.81
CA LYS A 686 -13.66 -17.77 8.10
C LYS A 686 -14.10 -19.22 7.91
N PHE A 687 -13.57 -20.10 8.74
CA PHE A 687 -13.97 -21.50 8.87
C PHE A 687 -14.87 -21.65 10.10
N TYR A 688 -16.11 -22.11 9.87
CA TYR A 688 -17.13 -22.32 10.90
C TYR A 688 -17.05 -23.73 11.49
N ALA A 689 -15.95 -24.03 12.18
CA ALA A 689 -15.71 -25.34 12.79
C ALA A 689 -16.83 -25.77 13.76
N GLU A 690 -17.50 -24.80 14.41
CA GLU A 690 -18.63 -25.02 15.31
C GLU A 690 -19.88 -25.58 14.63
N LEU A 691 -19.95 -25.55 13.30
CA LEU A 691 -21.08 -26.09 12.51
C LEU A 691 -20.79 -27.49 11.95
N ALA A 692 -19.72 -28.17 12.39
CA ALA A 692 -19.33 -29.48 11.90
C ALA A 692 -20.44 -30.56 12.00
N ASP A 693 -21.22 -30.55 13.09
CA ASP A 693 -22.31 -31.53 13.31
C ASP A 693 -23.44 -31.46 12.27
N VAL A 694 -23.48 -30.36 11.51
CA VAL A 694 -24.55 -30.07 10.56
C VAL A 694 -24.02 -29.91 9.13
N ASP A 695 -22.75 -30.21 8.92
CA ASP A 695 -22.09 -30.14 7.62
C ASP A 695 -22.49 -31.31 6.73
N VAL A 696 -22.95 -30.98 5.52
CA VAL A 696 -23.31 -31.94 4.47
C VAL A 696 -22.45 -31.78 3.22
N SER A 697 -21.33 -31.05 3.32
CA SER A 697 -20.41 -30.82 2.20
C SER A 697 -19.88 -32.13 1.60
N GLY A 698 -19.46 -33.09 2.43
CA GLY A 698 -19.04 -34.42 1.98
C GLY A 698 -20.18 -35.23 1.36
N HIS A 699 -21.34 -35.26 2.02
CA HIS A 699 -22.55 -35.96 1.53
C HIS A 699 -22.98 -35.45 0.14
N PHE A 700 -22.92 -34.14 -0.10
CA PHE A 700 -23.18 -33.55 -1.40
C PHE A 700 -22.22 -34.08 -2.48
N LEU A 701 -20.91 -34.08 -2.19
CA LEU A 701 -19.89 -34.55 -3.13
C LEU A 701 -20.07 -36.04 -3.43
N ASP A 702 -20.29 -36.86 -2.40
CA ASP A 702 -20.40 -38.32 -2.53
C ASP A 702 -21.67 -38.73 -3.28
N ALA A 703 -22.80 -38.07 -3.00
CA ALA A 703 -24.06 -38.33 -3.71
C ALA A 703 -23.95 -38.06 -5.22
N ILE A 704 -23.22 -37.03 -5.64
CA ILE A 704 -23.01 -36.69 -7.05
C ILE A 704 -21.97 -37.61 -7.68
N SER A 705 -20.81 -37.79 -7.03
CA SER A 705 -19.76 -38.69 -7.55
C SER A 705 -20.25 -40.13 -7.69
N GLY A 706 -21.16 -40.58 -6.81
CA GLY A 706 -21.82 -41.88 -6.92
C GLY A 706 -22.65 -42.07 -8.20
N GLN A 707 -23.03 -40.99 -8.89
CA GLN A 707 -23.74 -41.05 -10.17
C GLN A 707 -22.81 -41.16 -11.38
N PHE A 708 -21.50 -40.92 -11.24
CA PHE A 708 -20.56 -40.87 -12.38
C PHE A 708 -20.65 -42.09 -13.32
N PRO A 709 -20.68 -43.34 -12.82
CA PRO A 709 -20.81 -44.51 -13.70
C PRO A 709 -22.10 -44.53 -14.52
N ALA A 710 -23.19 -43.97 -14.00
CA ALA A 710 -24.51 -43.98 -14.64
C ALA A 710 -24.69 -42.87 -15.70
N VAL A 711 -23.83 -41.85 -15.70
CA VAL A 711 -23.98 -40.67 -16.57
C VAL A 711 -22.96 -40.59 -17.71
N VAL A 712 -22.03 -41.54 -17.83
CA VAL A 712 -20.97 -41.54 -18.87
C VAL A 712 -21.54 -41.34 -20.27
N ASP A 713 -22.58 -42.09 -20.64
CA ASP A 713 -23.22 -41.97 -21.96
C ASP A 713 -23.90 -40.60 -22.15
N ALA A 714 -24.49 -40.05 -21.09
CA ALA A 714 -25.11 -38.72 -21.13
C ALA A 714 -24.07 -37.60 -21.29
N VAL A 715 -22.88 -37.75 -20.67
CA VAL A 715 -21.75 -36.82 -20.84
C VAL A 715 -21.24 -36.87 -22.29
N ALA A 716 -21.04 -38.06 -22.84
CA ALA A 716 -20.62 -38.22 -24.23
C ALA A 716 -21.63 -37.61 -25.22
N ALA A 717 -22.93 -37.79 -24.97
CA ALA A 717 -23.98 -37.16 -25.77
C ALA A 717 -23.99 -35.62 -25.66
N GLY A 718 -23.74 -35.09 -24.47
CA GLY A 718 -23.61 -33.64 -24.23
C GLY A 718 -22.47 -33.02 -25.04
N LEU A 719 -21.32 -33.68 -25.10
CA LEU A 719 -20.15 -33.24 -25.87
C LEU A 719 -20.34 -33.36 -27.39
N ALA A 720 -21.16 -34.30 -27.85
CA ALA A 720 -21.43 -34.52 -29.27
C ALA A 720 -22.44 -33.54 -29.88
N THR A 721 -23.12 -32.74 -29.05
CA THR A 721 -24.11 -31.76 -29.52
C THR A 721 -23.37 -30.53 -30.06
N PRO A 722 -23.52 -30.16 -31.35
CA PRO A 722 -22.91 -28.95 -31.88
C PRO A 722 -23.66 -27.74 -31.32
N ASP A 723 -23.21 -27.26 -30.17
CA ASP A 723 -23.69 -26.03 -29.58
C ASP A 723 -22.76 -24.87 -29.96
N ASP A 724 -23.32 -23.69 -30.18
CA ASP A 724 -22.52 -22.49 -30.37
C ASP A 724 -21.96 -22.07 -29.00
N HIS A 725 -20.69 -22.39 -28.78
CA HIS A 725 -19.99 -22.05 -27.55
C HIS A 725 -19.65 -20.56 -27.46
N GLU A 726 -20.06 -19.70 -28.41
CA GLU A 726 -19.90 -18.25 -28.25
C GLU A 726 -20.84 -17.66 -27.17
N PRO A 727 -20.31 -16.81 -26.27
CA PRO A 727 -21.14 -16.04 -25.34
C PRO A 727 -22.05 -15.04 -26.05
N THR A 728 -23.37 -15.21 -25.91
CA THR A 728 -24.38 -14.33 -26.53
C THR A 728 -24.92 -13.26 -25.57
N TRP A 729 -24.60 -13.35 -24.27
CA TRP A 729 -25.02 -12.40 -23.23
C TRP A 729 -26.55 -12.19 -23.12
N ARG A 730 -27.34 -13.17 -23.58
CA ARG A 730 -28.82 -13.12 -23.55
C ARG A 730 -29.37 -12.85 -22.15
N GLY A 731 -28.69 -13.36 -21.13
CA GLY A 731 -29.05 -13.14 -19.74
C GLY A 731 -28.98 -11.67 -19.29
N TRP A 732 -28.03 -10.89 -19.82
CA TRP A 732 -27.90 -9.47 -19.53
C TRP A 732 -29.03 -8.65 -20.15
N ALA A 733 -29.30 -8.88 -21.44
CA ALA A 733 -30.41 -8.22 -22.15
C ALA A 733 -31.77 -8.52 -21.49
N ALA A 734 -31.97 -9.74 -20.98
CA ALA A 734 -33.19 -10.09 -20.24
C ALA A 734 -33.35 -9.27 -18.95
N ILE A 735 -32.27 -8.99 -18.24
CA ILE A 735 -32.29 -8.23 -16.98
C ILE A 735 -32.56 -6.75 -17.23
N GLU A 736 -31.98 -6.16 -18.28
CA GLU A 736 -32.27 -4.76 -18.66
C GLU A 736 -33.75 -4.57 -19.02
N ARG A 737 -34.32 -5.52 -19.77
CA ARG A 737 -35.75 -5.54 -20.10
C ARG A 737 -36.62 -5.63 -18.83
N ILE A 738 -36.33 -6.57 -17.94
CA ILE A 738 -37.04 -6.71 -16.66
C ILE A 738 -36.88 -5.44 -15.80
N GLY A 739 -35.68 -4.85 -15.78
CA GLY A 739 -35.42 -3.61 -15.06
C GLY A 739 -36.31 -2.47 -15.54
N ALA A 740 -36.40 -2.29 -16.85
CA ALA A 740 -37.25 -1.26 -17.47
C ALA A 740 -38.75 -1.52 -17.24
N GLU A 741 -39.22 -2.75 -17.43
CA GLU A 741 -40.63 -3.13 -17.32
C GLU A 741 -41.19 -2.98 -15.90
N TYR A 742 -40.38 -3.33 -14.90
CA TYR A 742 -40.78 -3.28 -13.49
C TYR A 742 -40.29 -2.01 -12.76
N GLY A 743 -39.75 -1.01 -13.48
CA GLY A 743 -39.34 0.28 -12.91
C GLY A 743 -38.16 0.20 -11.94
N ILE A 744 -37.26 -0.76 -12.14
CA ILE A 744 -36.08 -1.00 -11.30
C ILE A 744 -34.87 -0.29 -11.93
N GLY A 745 -34.46 0.83 -11.33
CA GLY A 745 -33.33 1.64 -11.82
C GLY A 745 -31.94 1.01 -11.62
N ASP A 746 -31.81 -0.01 -10.76
CA ASP A 746 -30.55 -0.75 -10.56
C ASP A 746 -30.72 -2.24 -10.90
N VAL A 747 -30.06 -2.67 -11.97
CA VAL A 747 -30.01 -4.08 -12.45
C VAL A 747 -29.45 -5.06 -11.40
N ASN A 748 -28.89 -4.60 -10.29
CA ASN A 748 -28.47 -5.46 -9.18
C ASN A 748 -29.63 -5.90 -8.28
N LEU A 749 -30.78 -5.25 -8.36
CA LEU A 749 -32.01 -5.63 -7.65
C LEU A 749 -32.80 -6.72 -8.41
N VAL A 750 -32.40 -7.03 -9.64
CA VAL A 750 -32.90 -8.15 -10.43
C VAL A 750 -31.97 -9.34 -10.25
N LYS A 751 -32.49 -10.44 -9.69
CA LYS A 751 -31.71 -11.64 -9.34
C LYS A 751 -32.13 -12.84 -10.19
N PRO A 752 -31.43 -13.07 -11.32
CA PRO A 752 -31.85 -14.05 -12.31
C PRO A 752 -31.47 -15.48 -11.91
N GLY A 753 -32.35 -16.42 -12.23
CA GLY A 753 -32.10 -17.84 -12.09
C GLY A 753 -32.60 -18.44 -10.78
N VAL A 754 -32.74 -19.76 -10.78
CA VAL A 754 -33.27 -20.52 -9.64
C VAL A 754 -32.42 -20.32 -8.38
N GLY A 755 -31.10 -20.44 -8.50
CA GLY A 755 -30.18 -20.31 -7.36
C GLY A 755 -30.19 -18.92 -6.71
N GLU A 756 -30.17 -17.86 -7.52
CA GLU A 756 -30.19 -16.47 -7.01
C GLU A 756 -31.56 -16.11 -6.42
N THR A 757 -32.65 -16.51 -7.08
CA THR A 757 -34.02 -16.30 -6.56
C THR A 757 -34.20 -16.99 -5.21
N THR A 758 -33.70 -18.22 -5.08
CA THR A 758 -33.68 -18.95 -3.80
C THR A 758 -32.94 -18.17 -2.72
N ARG A 759 -31.78 -17.58 -3.04
CA ARG A 759 -31.02 -16.77 -2.07
C ARG A 759 -31.70 -15.47 -1.69
N VAL A 760 -32.40 -14.82 -2.62
CA VAL A 760 -33.22 -13.64 -2.31
C VAL A 760 -34.29 -14.02 -1.30
N LEU A 761 -35.01 -15.11 -1.57
CA LEU A 761 -36.03 -15.67 -0.69
C LEU A 761 -35.50 -16.20 0.64
N LEU A 762 -34.19 -16.29 0.85
CA LEU A 762 -33.63 -16.69 2.13
C LEU A 762 -33.02 -15.50 2.88
N ARG A 763 -32.41 -14.56 2.16
CA ARG A 763 -31.46 -13.58 2.71
C ARG A 763 -31.82 -12.13 2.43
N ARG A 764 -32.91 -11.86 1.71
CA ARG A 764 -33.36 -10.53 1.30
C ARG A 764 -34.88 -10.42 1.46
N VAL A 765 -35.39 -9.22 1.19
CA VAL A 765 -36.83 -8.92 1.15
C VAL A 765 -37.26 -8.81 -0.32
N PRO A 766 -37.60 -9.93 -0.99
CA PRO A 766 -38.22 -9.86 -2.31
C PRO A 766 -39.62 -9.27 -2.21
N TRP A 767 -39.99 -8.46 -3.20
CA TRP A 767 -41.37 -7.99 -3.33
C TRP A 767 -42.15 -8.73 -4.42
N ARG A 768 -41.46 -9.44 -5.31
CA ARG A 768 -42.06 -10.24 -6.39
C ARG A 768 -41.09 -11.29 -6.94
N ILE A 769 -41.64 -12.40 -7.42
CA ILE A 769 -40.90 -13.41 -8.20
C ILE A 769 -41.56 -13.55 -9.56
N LEU A 770 -40.74 -13.53 -10.61
CA LEU A 770 -41.17 -13.86 -11.96
C LEU A 770 -40.85 -15.34 -12.22
N ALA A 771 -41.81 -16.10 -12.73
CA ALA A 771 -41.65 -17.52 -13.05
C ALA A 771 -41.99 -17.79 -14.51
N ARG A 772 -41.21 -18.65 -15.16
CA ARG A 772 -41.51 -19.10 -16.52
C ARG A 772 -42.64 -20.13 -16.50
N PRO A 773 -43.67 -20.00 -17.36
CA PRO A 773 -44.66 -21.05 -17.53
C PRO A 773 -44.02 -22.40 -17.86
N GLY A 774 -44.43 -23.46 -17.17
CA GLY A 774 -43.88 -24.81 -17.36
C GLY A 774 -42.59 -25.12 -16.58
N ALA A 775 -41.98 -24.16 -15.86
CA ALA A 775 -40.78 -24.41 -15.05
C ALA A 775 -41.03 -25.19 -13.75
N GLY A 776 -42.26 -25.60 -13.47
CA GLY A 776 -42.75 -26.01 -12.14
C GLY A 776 -41.89 -27.05 -11.40
N ALA A 777 -41.27 -27.99 -12.10
CA ALA A 777 -40.38 -28.99 -11.49
C ALA A 777 -39.04 -28.38 -11.00
N ASP A 778 -38.47 -27.42 -11.75
CA ASP A 778 -37.19 -26.79 -11.43
C ASP A 778 -37.31 -25.66 -10.38
N ILE A 779 -38.53 -25.17 -10.13
CA ILE A 779 -38.80 -24.06 -9.20
C ILE A 779 -39.69 -24.44 -8.01
N GLU A 780 -39.96 -25.74 -7.79
CA GLU A 780 -40.87 -26.22 -6.73
C GLU A 780 -40.52 -25.63 -5.35
N HIS A 781 -39.23 -25.60 -4.99
CA HIS A 781 -38.76 -25.03 -3.73
C HIS A 781 -38.88 -23.50 -3.67
N VAL A 782 -38.74 -22.80 -4.80
CA VAL A 782 -38.94 -21.35 -4.89
C VAL A 782 -40.40 -21.02 -4.61
N LEU A 783 -41.33 -21.79 -5.20
CA LEU A 783 -42.77 -21.61 -4.99
C LEU A 783 -43.15 -21.84 -3.52
N LEU A 784 -42.57 -22.88 -2.89
CA LEU A 784 -42.77 -23.15 -1.46
C LEU A 784 -42.29 -21.98 -0.59
N LEU A 785 -41.05 -21.53 -0.78
CA LEU A 785 -40.46 -20.42 -0.02
C LEU A 785 -41.21 -19.09 -0.25
N ALA A 786 -41.69 -18.85 -1.47
CA ALA A 786 -42.49 -17.68 -1.80
C ALA A 786 -43.84 -17.68 -1.06
N ALA A 787 -44.52 -18.84 -1.03
CA ALA A 787 -45.78 -19.01 -0.31
C ALA A 787 -45.60 -18.81 1.20
N GLU A 788 -44.53 -19.37 1.79
CA GLU A 788 -44.22 -19.21 3.22
C GLU A 788 -43.97 -17.74 3.59
N ARG A 789 -43.29 -16.98 2.71
CA ARG A 789 -42.96 -15.56 2.93
C ARG A 789 -44.03 -14.59 2.44
N GLY A 790 -45.13 -15.07 1.85
CA GLY A 790 -46.18 -14.23 1.30
C GLY A 790 -45.72 -13.36 0.12
N VAL A 791 -44.74 -13.83 -0.66
CA VAL A 791 -44.19 -13.12 -1.81
C VAL A 791 -44.98 -13.54 -3.06
N PRO A 792 -45.56 -12.60 -3.83
CA PRO A 792 -46.33 -12.95 -5.02
C PRO A 792 -45.43 -13.52 -6.13
N VAL A 793 -45.92 -14.57 -6.79
CA VAL A 793 -45.31 -15.18 -7.97
C VAL A 793 -46.14 -14.79 -9.20
N GLU A 794 -45.49 -14.18 -10.18
CA GLU A 794 -46.05 -13.76 -11.46
C GLU A 794 -45.49 -14.63 -12.58
N TYR A 795 -46.35 -15.21 -13.40
CA TYR A 795 -45.92 -16.03 -14.54
C TYR A 795 -45.73 -15.16 -15.78
N VAL A 796 -44.54 -15.20 -16.38
CA VAL A 796 -44.14 -14.33 -17.49
C VAL A 796 -43.70 -15.17 -18.70
N ASP A 797 -44.36 -14.98 -19.84
CA ASP A 797 -44.02 -15.65 -21.09
C ASP A 797 -42.66 -15.17 -21.64
N GLY A 798 -41.88 -16.09 -22.20
CA GLY A 798 -40.58 -15.76 -22.80
C GLY A 798 -39.51 -15.28 -21.79
N LEU A 799 -39.64 -15.66 -20.52
CA LEU A 799 -38.62 -15.42 -19.50
C LEU A 799 -37.36 -16.27 -19.83
N ALA A 800 -36.20 -15.61 -19.85
CA ALA A 800 -34.93 -16.28 -20.18
C ALA A 800 -34.47 -17.28 -19.11
N TYR A 801 -35.00 -17.15 -17.90
CA TYR A 801 -34.70 -17.97 -16.74
C TYR A 801 -35.95 -18.72 -16.29
N SER A 802 -35.79 -19.82 -15.55
CA SER A 802 -36.90 -20.54 -14.89
C SER A 802 -37.60 -19.64 -13.88
N CYS A 803 -36.86 -18.82 -13.14
CA CYS A 803 -37.42 -17.74 -12.32
C CYS A 803 -36.44 -16.58 -12.09
N VAL A 804 -36.96 -15.43 -11.66
CA VAL A 804 -36.22 -14.22 -11.31
C VAL A 804 -36.79 -13.61 -10.03
N GLY A 805 -35.93 -13.36 -9.04
CA GLY A 805 -36.30 -12.65 -7.82
C GLY A 805 -36.11 -11.14 -7.97
N LEU A 806 -37.13 -10.34 -7.62
CA LEU A 806 -37.07 -8.88 -7.62
C LEU A 806 -36.99 -8.33 -6.19
N ILE A 807 -36.02 -7.46 -5.93
CA ILE A 807 -35.80 -6.80 -4.63
C ILE A 807 -36.39 -5.38 -4.66
N HIS A 808 -37.02 -4.94 -3.56
CA HIS A 808 -37.65 -3.61 -3.48
C HIS A 808 -36.61 -2.47 -3.36
N PRO A 809 -36.74 -1.33 -4.06
CA PRO A 809 -35.76 -0.22 -4.01
C PRO A 809 -35.80 0.64 -2.74
N HIS A 810 -36.94 0.70 -2.04
CA HIS A 810 -37.13 1.52 -0.84
C HIS A 810 -37.62 0.67 0.33
N PHE A 811 -36.76 0.33 1.29
CA PHE A 811 -37.19 -0.17 2.60
C PHE A 811 -36.24 0.32 3.70
N SER A 812 -36.80 1.11 4.63
CA SER A 812 -36.27 1.42 5.96
C SER A 812 -37.03 0.59 7.01
N ARG A 813 -36.35 0.17 8.08
CA ARG A 813 -36.85 -0.74 9.16
C ARG A 813 -38.30 -0.49 9.60
N GLY A 814 -39.08 -1.58 9.73
CA GLY A 814 -40.37 -1.60 10.44
C GLY A 814 -41.33 -2.77 10.17
N ALA A 815 -41.13 -3.58 9.13
CA ALA A 815 -42.23 -4.43 8.61
C ALA A 815 -42.10 -5.96 8.79
N VAL A 816 -41.20 -6.47 9.63
CA VAL A 816 -41.09 -7.91 9.87
C VAL A 816 -41.00 -8.19 11.37
N GLY A 817 -42.12 -8.61 11.98
CA GLY A 817 -42.06 -9.30 13.27
C GLY A 817 -41.33 -10.64 13.12
N ALA A 818 -40.96 -11.27 14.24
CA ALA A 818 -40.19 -12.52 14.32
C ALA A 818 -40.73 -13.72 13.51
N THR A 819 -41.89 -13.57 12.85
CA THR A 819 -42.63 -14.60 12.10
C THR A 819 -42.74 -14.33 10.60
N GLY A 820 -42.12 -13.27 10.05
CA GLY A 820 -42.00 -13.12 8.58
C GLY A 820 -43.24 -12.63 7.83
N ARG A 821 -44.28 -12.10 8.49
CA ARG A 821 -45.48 -11.56 7.82
C ARG A 821 -45.50 -10.03 7.80
N SER A 822 -45.81 -9.46 6.64
CA SER A 822 -46.00 -8.01 6.39
C SER A 822 -47.23 -7.49 7.14
N ALA A 823 -47.03 -6.47 7.99
CA ALA A 823 -48.12 -5.74 8.66
C ALA A 823 -48.50 -4.49 7.86
N SER A 824 -49.81 -4.30 7.66
CA SER A 824 -50.40 -3.18 6.94
C SER A 824 -50.10 -1.82 7.59
N THR A 825 -49.90 -0.84 6.72
CA THR A 825 -49.65 0.59 6.96
C THR A 825 -50.47 1.21 8.10
N GLY A 826 -49.79 1.52 9.20
CA GLY A 826 -50.24 2.47 10.21
C GLY A 826 -49.27 3.66 10.24
N SER A 827 -49.75 4.85 9.87
CA SER A 827 -49.01 6.10 10.05
C SER A 827 -48.84 6.34 11.56
N THR A 828 -47.60 6.38 12.07
CA THR A 828 -47.28 6.94 13.40
C THR A 828 -45.86 7.51 13.43
N GLY A 829 -45.69 8.60 14.19
CA GLY A 829 -44.63 9.61 14.07
C GLY A 829 -43.20 9.18 14.40
N SER A 830 -42.26 9.97 13.88
CA SER A 830 -40.84 9.96 14.25
C SER A 830 -40.69 10.15 15.76
N SER A 831 -40.23 9.13 16.48
CA SER A 831 -39.79 9.29 17.88
C SER A 831 -38.40 9.92 17.88
N ALA A 832 -38.28 11.19 18.29
CA ALA A 832 -36.99 11.87 18.43
C ALA A 832 -36.11 11.14 19.45
N LYS A 833 -34.94 10.66 19.01
CA LYS A 833 -33.92 10.06 19.88
C LYS A 833 -33.16 11.16 20.64
N PRO A 834 -32.65 10.87 21.85
CA PRO A 834 -31.78 11.82 22.54
C PRO A 834 -30.46 11.98 21.77
N LEU A 835 -29.91 13.20 21.78
CA LEU A 835 -28.59 13.51 21.23
C LEU A 835 -27.55 13.37 22.33
N VAL A 836 -26.47 12.64 22.07
CA VAL A 836 -25.33 12.54 22.99
C VAL A 836 -24.09 13.12 22.31
N VAL A 837 -23.57 14.22 22.84
CA VAL A 837 -22.38 14.92 22.30
C VAL A 837 -21.22 14.72 23.26
N CYS A 838 -20.21 13.95 22.87
CA CYS A 838 -19.16 13.51 23.78
C CYS A 838 -17.78 13.92 23.29
N ASP A 839 -17.03 14.62 24.13
CA ASP A 839 -15.63 14.93 23.85
C ASP A 839 -14.79 13.64 23.76
N LEU A 840 -13.66 13.72 23.05
CA LEU A 840 -12.81 12.56 22.79
C LEU A 840 -11.62 12.47 23.74
N ASP A 841 -10.62 13.35 23.57
CA ASP A 841 -9.34 13.22 24.27
C ASP A 841 -9.52 13.40 25.77
N ARG A 842 -9.05 12.44 26.56
CA ARG A 842 -9.22 12.38 28.02
C ARG A 842 -10.67 12.32 28.52
N THR A 843 -11.67 12.30 27.64
CA THR A 843 -13.06 12.06 28.00
C THR A 843 -13.49 10.63 27.65
N LEU A 844 -13.21 10.20 26.41
CA LEU A 844 -13.59 8.90 25.86
C LEU A 844 -12.39 8.07 25.40
N ILE A 845 -11.34 8.72 24.91
CA ILE A 845 -10.10 8.08 24.43
C ILE A 845 -8.88 8.65 25.15
N TYR A 846 -7.90 7.80 25.40
CA TYR A 846 -6.76 8.10 26.27
C TYR A 846 -5.46 7.67 25.61
N SER A 847 -4.42 8.51 25.69
CA SER A 847 -3.06 8.08 25.35
C SER A 847 -2.50 7.15 26.43
N ALA A 848 -1.41 6.43 26.13
CA ALA A 848 -0.77 5.54 27.10
C ALA A 848 -0.43 6.22 28.44
N ALA A 849 0.02 7.48 28.39
CA ALA A 849 0.33 8.27 29.58
C ALA A 849 -0.92 8.77 30.35
N ALA A 850 -2.08 8.84 29.70
CA ALA A 850 -3.31 9.39 30.26
C ALA A 850 -4.27 8.31 30.82
N MET A 851 -3.95 7.02 30.69
CA MET A 851 -4.83 5.93 31.11
C MET A 851 -4.93 5.76 32.64
N GLY A 852 -3.92 6.20 33.39
CA GLY A 852 -3.77 5.92 34.83
C GLY A 852 -2.94 4.67 35.10
N THR A 853 -2.72 4.35 36.38
CA THR A 853 -1.98 3.16 36.81
C THR A 853 -2.87 1.92 36.75
N ASP A 854 -2.36 0.83 36.15
CA ASP A 854 -3.07 -0.45 36.00
C ASP A 854 -4.41 -0.35 35.24
N PRO A 855 -4.38 0.05 33.95
CA PRO A 855 -5.59 0.13 33.15
C PRO A 855 -6.19 -1.26 32.91
N PRO A 856 -7.52 -1.42 32.89
CA PRO A 856 -8.18 -2.62 32.39
C PRO A 856 -7.75 -2.95 30.95
N PRO A 857 -8.07 -4.14 30.41
CA PRO A 857 -7.82 -4.45 29.01
C PRO A 857 -8.32 -3.33 28.09
N VAL A 858 -7.41 -2.81 27.27
CA VAL A 858 -7.67 -1.69 26.37
C VAL A 858 -7.59 -2.11 24.92
N ARG A 859 -8.31 -1.36 24.08
CA ARG A 859 -8.32 -1.47 22.63
C ARG A 859 -7.79 -0.17 22.04
N CYS A 860 -6.87 -0.29 21.08
CA CYS A 860 -6.44 0.83 20.26
C CYS A 860 -7.59 1.31 19.36
N VAL A 861 -7.83 2.62 19.35
CA VAL A 861 -8.85 3.31 18.54
C VAL A 861 -8.25 4.42 17.67
N GLU A 862 -6.94 4.62 17.71
CA GLU A 862 -6.21 5.53 16.83
C GLU A 862 -4.79 5.00 16.61
N ARG A 863 -4.36 4.91 15.35
CA ARG A 863 -2.96 4.62 14.99
C ARG A 863 -2.34 5.81 14.28
N PHE A 864 -1.10 6.13 14.62
CA PHE A 864 -0.32 7.19 14.00
C PHE A 864 1.08 6.67 13.64
N GLY A 865 1.43 6.70 12.35
CA GLY A 865 2.72 6.18 11.87
C GLY A 865 2.91 4.67 12.13
N GLY A 866 1.82 3.89 12.11
CA GLY A 866 1.85 2.45 12.45
C GLY A 866 1.91 2.13 13.94
N VAL A 867 1.99 3.15 14.82
CA VAL A 867 2.03 2.99 16.28
C VAL A 867 0.66 3.28 16.89
N ASP A 868 0.25 2.48 17.87
CA ASP A 868 -0.98 2.70 18.63
C ASP A 868 -0.88 4.00 19.46
N ALA A 869 -1.80 4.93 19.23
CA ALA A 869 -1.73 6.29 19.76
C ALA A 869 -2.78 6.60 20.84
N SER A 870 -4.03 6.15 20.64
CA SER A 870 -5.14 6.36 21.59
C SER A 870 -5.90 5.07 21.84
N PHE A 871 -6.38 4.93 23.07
CA PHE A 871 -6.95 3.71 23.63
C PHE A 871 -8.25 3.99 24.37
N MET A 872 -9.10 2.97 24.46
CA MET A 872 -10.25 2.92 25.37
C MET A 872 -10.32 1.52 26.01
N THR A 873 -10.96 1.38 27.16
CA THR A 873 -11.17 0.03 27.72
C THR A 873 -12.07 -0.81 26.79
N VAL A 874 -11.89 -2.13 26.80
CA VAL A 874 -12.76 -3.05 26.06
C VAL A 874 -14.22 -2.87 26.50
N THR A 875 -14.47 -2.67 27.79
CA THR A 875 -15.80 -2.40 28.33
C THR A 875 -16.37 -1.05 27.87
N ALA A 876 -15.56 0.01 27.84
CA ALA A 876 -15.98 1.30 27.29
C ALA A 876 -16.35 1.17 25.81
N ALA A 877 -15.62 0.35 25.03
CA ALA A 877 -15.97 0.08 23.65
C ALA A 877 -17.35 -0.59 23.50
N ASP A 878 -17.70 -1.53 24.39
CA ASP A 878 -19.01 -2.20 24.37
C ASP A 878 -20.15 -1.29 24.82
N LEU A 879 -19.91 -0.47 25.85
CA LEU A 879 -20.85 0.54 26.32
C LEU A 879 -21.12 1.58 25.22
N LEU A 880 -20.08 2.07 24.55
CA LEU A 880 -20.22 3.02 23.45
C LEU A 880 -21.03 2.43 22.30
N ARG A 881 -20.79 1.17 21.89
CA ARG A 881 -21.63 0.50 20.88
C ARG A 881 -23.10 0.49 21.30
N THR A 882 -23.38 0.28 22.58
CA THR A 882 -24.75 0.23 23.11
C THR A 882 -25.39 1.61 23.13
N LEU A 883 -24.65 2.63 23.57
CA LEU A 883 -25.09 4.02 23.55
C LEU A 883 -25.46 4.47 22.13
N ARG A 884 -24.58 4.20 21.15
CA ARG A 884 -24.80 4.54 19.73
C ARG A 884 -26.00 3.86 19.08
N ARG A 885 -26.51 2.75 19.65
CA ARG A 885 -27.76 2.13 19.19
C ARG A 885 -29.01 2.86 19.72
N ARG A 886 -28.89 3.50 20.89
CA ARG A 886 -30.01 4.08 21.65
C ARG A 886 -30.11 5.61 21.55
N SER A 887 -29.05 6.28 21.10
CA SER A 887 -29.01 7.73 20.91
C SER A 887 -28.37 8.10 19.58
N ASP A 888 -28.58 9.34 19.13
CA ASP A 888 -27.74 9.95 18.10
C ASP A 888 -26.44 10.40 18.78
N PHE A 889 -25.38 9.64 18.61
CA PHE A 889 -24.08 9.94 19.23
C PHE A 889 -23.20 10.76 18.30
N VAL A 890 -22.65 11.87 18.81
CA VAL A 890 -21.82 12.82 18.09
C VAL A 890 -20.50 12.99 18.82
N PRO A 891 -19.40 12.45 18.29
CA PRO A 891 -18.07 12.76 18.82
C PRO A 891 -17.77 14.24 18.55
N THR A 892 -17.27 14.93 19.57
CA THR A 892 -16.82 16.32 19.48
C THR A 892 -15.36 16.42 19.90
N THR A 893 -14.55 17.25 19.23
CA THR A 893 -13.12 17.32 19.53
C THR A 893 -12.47 18.62 19.04
N THR A 894 -11.38 19.01 19.69
CA THR A 894 -10.47 20.06 19.21
C THR A 894 -9.56 19.57 18.07
N ARG A 895 -9.49 18.26 17.80
CA ARG A 895 -8.70 17.70 16.71
C ARG A 895 -9.14 18.22 15.34
N THR A 896 -8.19 18.40 14.43
CA THR A 896 -8.47 18.73 13.01
C THR A 896 -9.20 17.59 12.31
N ARG A 897 -9.74 17.81 11.11
CA ARG A 897 -10.40 16.75 10.32
C ARG A 897 -9.43 15.60 10.05
N GLU A 898 -8.19 15.92 9.69
CA GLU A 898 -7.12 14.94 9.46
C GLU A 898 -6.81 14.11 10.71
N GLN A 899 -6.76 14.74 11.88
CA GLN A 899 -6.51 14.06 13.15
C GLN A 899 -7.70 13.19 13.58
N TYR A 900 -8.93 13.66 13.34
CA TYR A 900 -10.15 12.89 13.62
C TYR A 900 -10.31 11.69 12.69
N ALA A 901 -9.92 11.80 11.41
CA ALA A 901 -9.99 10.71 10.44
C ALA A 901 -9.15 9.46 10.82
N ARG A 902 -8.18 9.63 11.74
CA ARG A 902 -7.35 8.54 12.29
C ARG A 902 -8.05 7.76 13.40
N ILE A 903 -9.16 8.29 13.94
CA ILE A 903 -9.88 7.72 15.07
C ILE A 903 -10.97 6.78 14.55
N SER A 904 -10.91 5.52 15.00
CA SER A 904 -11.91 4.50 14.72
C SER A 904 -12.64 4.12 16.01
N LEU A 905 -13.73 4.85 16.31
CA LEU A 905 -14.57 4.58 17.48
C LEU A 905 -15.45 3.34 17.24
N PRO A 906 -15.59 2.43 18.24
CA PRO A 906 -16.33 1.19 18.09
C PRO A 906 -17.84 1.40 17.85
N GLY A 907 -18.39 0.60 16.93
CA GLY A 907 -19.79 0.67 16.48
C GLY A 907 -19.95 1.39 15.13
N ARG A 908 -21.20 1.52 14.66
CA ARG A 908 -21.54 2.21 13.41
C ARG A 908 -20.97 3.64 13.40
N PRO A 909 -20.25 4.10 12.36
CA PRO A 909 -19.75 5.47 12.26
C PRO A 909 -20.80 6.52 12.62
N ALA A 910 -20.39 7.57 13.33
CA ALA A 910 -21.31 8.61 13.76
C ALA A 910 -21.69 9.38 12.50
N ARG A 911 -23.00 9.57 12.27
CA ARG A 911 -23.46 10.37 11.13
C ARG A 911 -22.87 11.78 11.21
N TYR A 912 -22.99 12.39 12.39
CA TYR A 912 -22.44 13.70 12.66
C TYR A 912 -21.18 13.61 13.50
N ALA A 913 -20.18 14.45 13.22
CA ALA A 913 -19.02 14.66 14.07
C ALA A 913 -18.65 16.14 14.11
N ILE A 914 -18.25 16.63 15.28
CA ILE A 914 -17.87 18.03 15.48
C ILE A 914 -16.35 18.06 15.67
N VAL A 915 -15.63 18.73 14.76
CA VAL A 915 -14.16 18.77 14.77
C VAL A 915 -13.66 20.20 14.69
N ALA A 916 -12.37 20.40 14.99
CA ALA A 916 -11.75 21.70 15.12
C ALA A 916 -12.54 22.66 16.06
N ASN A 917 -12.95 22.14 17.23
CA ASN A 917 -13.69 22.87 18.25
C ASN A 917 -15.03 23.49 17.79
N GLY A 918 -15.70 22.85 16.83
CA GLY A 918 -16.93 23.40 16.23
C GLY A 918 -16.72 24.07 14.89
N GLY A 919 -15.48 24.18 14.41
CA GLY A 919 -15.15 24.79 13.13
C GLY A 919 -15.64 24.03 11.90
N HIS A 920 -15.76 22.72 12.03
CA HIS A 920 -16.35 21.87 11.01
C HIS A 920 -17.37 20.92 11.65
N LEU A 921 -18.54 20.84 11.02
CA LEU A 921 -19.53 19.80 11.26
C LEU A 921 -19.42 18.81 10.09
N LEU A 922 -19.19 17.54 10.39
CA LEU A 922 -19.16 16.48 9.39
C LEU A 922 -20.53 15.81 9.32
N ASP A 923 -21.08 15.55 8.12
CA ASP A 923 -22.25 14.69 7.88
C ASP A 923 -21.80 13.53 6.99
N GLY A 924 -21.88 12.29 7.49
CA GLY A 924 -21.36 11.10 6.80
C GLY A 924 -19.84 11.14 6.57
N GLY A 925 -19.10 11.89 7.38
CA GLY A 925 -17.65 12.10 7.22
C GLY A 925 -17.25 13.22 6.26
N VAL A 926 -18.22 13.87 5.58
CA VAL A 926 -17.97 15.00 4.69
C VAL A 926 -18.21 16.32 5.43
N ALA A 927 -17.31 17.29 5.27
CA ALA A 927 -17.44 18.59 5.92
C ALA A 927 -18.57 19.42 5.32
N ASP A 928 -19.44 19.95 6.18
CA ASP A 928 -20.50 20.89 5.82
C ASP A 928 -19.91 22.28 5.57
N LEU A 929 -19.88 22.67 4.29
CA LEU A 929 -19.32 23.95 3.85
C LEU A 929 -20.20 25.15 4.24
N ASP A 930 -21.51 24.97 4.41
CA ASP A 930 -22.41 26.05 4.82
C ASP A 930 -22.21 26.36 6.30
N TRP A 931 -22.09 25.31 7.12
CA TRP A 931 -21.69 25.45 8.52
C TRP A 931 -20.35 26.16 8.65
N HIS A 932 -19.34 25.71 7.90
CA HIS A 932 -18.00 26.30 7.98
C HIS A 932 -18.00 27.78 7.57
N ARG A 933 -18.74 28.16 6.50
CA ARG A 933 -18.91 29.57 6.13
C ARG A 933 -19.57 30.39 7.22
N ALA A 934 -20.59 29.85 7.89
CA ALA A 934 -21.24 30.53 9.01
C ALA A 934 -20.29 30.69 10.21
N VAL A 935 -19.38 29.73 10.44
CA VAL A 935 -18.34 29.85 11.47
C VAL A 935 -17.36 30.96 11.12
N LEU A 936 -16.81 30.98 9.89
CA LEU A 936 -15.85 32.02 9.48
C LEU A 936 -16.45 33.43 9.63
N ALA A 937 -17.75 33.60 9.37
CA ALA A 937 -18.45 34.86 9.60
C ALA A 937 -18.53 35.26 11.08
N ARG A 938 -18.66 34.31 12.03
CA ARG A 938 -18.64 34.60 13.47
C ARG A 938 -17.23 34.93 13.99
N LEU A 939 -16.20 34.39 13.35
CA LEU A 939 -14.81 34.64 13.75
C LEU A 939 -14.37 36.08 13.53
N THR A 940 -15.10 36.88 12.74
CA THR A 940 -14.80 38.31 12.56
C THR A 940 -15.03 39.14 13.83
N ASP A 941 -15.69 38.59 14.85
CA ASP A 941 -16.01 39.28 16.10
C ASP A 941 -14.86 39.23 17.14
N CYS A 942 -13.72 38.64 16.77
CA CYS A 942 -12.53 38.54 17.63
C CYS A 942 -11.26 38.98 16.88
N ALA A 943 -10.14 39.08 17.60
CA ALA A 943 -8.86 39.40 16.97
C ALA A 943 -8.50 38.34 15.90
N PRO A 944 -7.89 38.72 14.76
CA PRO A 944 -7.53 37.77 13.71
C PRO A 944 -6.57 36.68 14.19
N LEU A 945 -6.69 35.47 13.64
CA LEU A 945 -5.81 34.33 13.93
C LEU A 945 -4.32 34.67 13.79
N ALA A 946 -3.94 35.48 12.79
CA ALA A 946 -2.56 35.89 12.61
C ALA A 946 -2.01 36.68 13.81
N GLU A 947 -2.81 37.58 14.41
CA GLU A 947 -2.43 38.34 15.60
C GLU A 947 -2.31 37.41 16.82
N ALA A 948 -3.31 36.53 16.99
CA ALA A 948 -3.35 35.52 18.04
C ALA A 948 -2.14 34.57 17.97
N HIS A 949 -1.78 34.10 16.78
CA HIS A 949 -0.65 33.19 16.59
C HIS A 949 0.69 33.91 16.75
N ASP A 950 0.83 35.14 16.24
CA ASP A 950 2.05 35.93 16.42
C ASP A 950 2.35 36.22 17.89
N ARG A 951 1.31 36.40 18.72
CA ARG A 951 1.51 36.53 20.18
C ARG A 951 2.18 35.30 20.78
N LEU A 952 1.72 34.10 20.42
CA LEU A 952 2.31 32.85 20.88
C LEU A 952 3.73 32.67 20.34
N ARG A 953 3.93 33.00 19.06
CA ARG A 953 5.22 32.90 18.36
C ARG A 953 6.30 33.81 18.93
N ARG A 954 5.97 34.90 19.62
CA ARG A 954 6.97 35.74 20.31
C ARG A 954 7.71 35.02 21.43
N HIS A 955 7.18 33.90 21.91
CA HIS A 955 7.84 33.03 22.87
C HIS A 955 8.63 31.89 22.18
N ALA A 956 8.76 31.91 20.85
CA ALA A 956 9.57 30.93 20.13
C ALA A 956 11.04 31.02 20.57
N GLY A 957 11.55 29.92 21.12
CA GLY A 957 12.88 29.84 21.72
C GLY A 957 12.89 29.85 23.25
N ASP A 958 11.77 30.20 23.90
CA ASP A 958 11.63 30.01 25.34
C ASP A 958 11.67 28.50 25.67
N PRO A 959 12.36 28.07 26.74
CA PRO A 959 12.52 26.65 27.06
C PRO A 959 11.22 25.88 27.27
N TRP A 960 10.14 26.58 27.63
CA TRP A 960 8.82 26.00 27.88
C TRP A 960 8.01 25.76 26.61
N LEU A 961 8.31 26.45 25.50
CA LEU A 961 7.57 26.30 24.24
C LEU A 961 8.33 25.36 23.31
N ARG A 962 7.81 24.14 23.10
CA ARG A 962 8.45 23.13 22.25
C ARG A 962 8.13 23.33 20.76
N ARG A 963 6.86 23.62 20.45
CA ARG A 963 6.37 23.81 19.07
C ARG A 963 4.99 24.45 19.08
N GLU A 964 4.74 25.36 18.17
CA GLU A 964 3.44 25.99 17.88
C GLU A 964 2.86 25.46 16.56
N ARG A 965 1.53 25.44 16.46
CA ARG A 965 0.80 24.99 15.27
C ARG A 965 -0.50 25.79 15.09
N ILE A 966 -0.90 25.92 13.82
CA ILE A 966 -2.23 26.39 13.44
C ILE A 966 -3.11 25.16 13.14
N ALA A 967 -4.36 25.20 13.57
CA ALA A 967 -5.36 24.16 13.33
C ALA A 967 -6.42 24.66 12.34
N GLU A 968 -6.41 24.10 11.13
CA GLU A 968 -7.42 24.32 10.06
C GLU A 968 -7.70 25.81 9.76
N ASP A 969 -6.69 26.68 9.93
CA ASP A 969 -6.81 28.14 9.79
C ASP A 969 -7.90 28.79 10.67
N LEU A 970 -8.29 28.12 11.77
CA LEU A 970 -9.34 28.57 12.69
C LEU A 970 -8.80 29.01 14.05
N PHE A 971 -7.82 28.28 14.59
CA PHE A 971 -7.21 28.57 15.89
C PHE A 971 -5.76 28.07 15.94
N CYS A 972 -5.03 28.35 17.02
CA CYS A 972 -3.65 27.89 17.18
C CYS A 972 -3.44 27.21 18.54
N TYR A 973 -2.39 26.39 18.64
CA TYR A 973 -2.01 25.75 19.88
C TYR A 973 -0.49 25.54 19.96
N ALA A 974 0.02 25.44 21.18
CA ALA A 974 1.41 25.16 21.48
C ALA A 974 1.56 23.83 22.21
N ILE A 975 2.60 23.07 21.88
CA ILE A 975 3.14 21.98 22.69
C ILE A 975 4.10 22.62 23.69
N VAL A 976 3.82 22.47 24.97
CA VAL A 976 4.55 23.11 26.06
C VAL A 976 5.13 22.09 27.02
N ASP A 977 6.29 22.42 27.58
CA ASP A 977 6.84 21.76 28.75
C ASP A 977 6.26 22.44 30.00
N ARG A 978 5.36 21.73 30.68
CA ARG A 978 4.55 22.30 31.76
C ARG A 978 5.37 22.67 32.99
N GLU A 979 6.47 21.97 33.25
CA GLU A 979 7.34 22.25 34.39
C GLU A 979 8.17 23.52 34.16
N LEU A 980 8.42 23.87 32.90
CA LEU A 980 9.19 25.03 32.50
C LEU A 980 8.32 26.27 32.25
N LEU A 981 6.99 26.12 32.07
CA LEU A 981 6.06 27.22 31.78
C LEU A 981 5.85 28.09 33.03
N PRO A 982 6.31 29.36 33.04
CA PRO A 982 6.16 30.21 34.21
C PRO A 982 4.69 30.58 34.46
N PRO A 983 4.15 30.45 35.69
CA PRO A 983 2.76 30.82 35.99
C PRO A 983 2.40 32.27 35.65
N ALA A 984 3.36 33.18 35.79
CA ALA A 984 3.19 34.60 35.43
C ALA A 984 2.98 34.79 33.92
N VAL A 985 3.68 34.02 33.09
CA VAL A 985 3.54 34.07 31.62
C VAL A 985 2.19 33.51 31.22
N LEU A 986 1.75 32.39 31.82
CA LEU A 986 0.42 31.84 31.55
C LEU A 986 -0.69 32.84 31.92
N ALA A 987 -0.60 33.49 33.10
CA ALA A 987 -1.56 34.52 33.51
C ALA A 987 -1.58 35.73 32.56
N GLU A 988 -0.41 36.20 32.12
CA GLU A 988 -0.27 37.30 31.15
C GLU A 988 -0.90 36.93 29.81
N LEU A 989 -0.60 35.75 29.27
CA LEU A 989 -1.18 35.26 28.02
C LEU A 989 -2.69 35.12 28.15
N THR A 990 -3.19 34.50 29.21
CA THR A 990 -4.63 34.35 29.47
C THR A 990 -5.35 35.69 29.45
N GLY A 991 -4.81 36.72 30.12
CA GLY A 991 -5.37 38.08 30.08
C GLY A 991 -5.36 38.68 28.67
N TRP A 992 -4.22 38.60 27.97
CA TRP A 992 -4.06 39.20 26.64
C TRP A 992 -5.03 38.62 25.60
N TYR A 993 -5.20 37.30 25.59
CA TYR A 993 -6.13 36.62 24.69
C TYR A 993 -7.59 36.88 25.09
N ALA A 994 -7.88 36.92 26.40
CA ALA A 994 -9.21 37.22 26.89
C ALA A 994 -9.70 38.59 26.40
N ASP A 995 -8.85 39.63 26.48
CA ASP A 995 -9.14 41.00 26.01
C ASP A 995 -9.42 41.10 24.51
N ARG A 996 -9.05 40.06 23.74
CA ARG A 996 -9.14 40.02 22.27
C ARG A 996 -10.20 39.05 21.75
N GLY A 997 -11.03 38.50 22.65
CA GLY A 997 -12.07 37.56 22.28
C GLY A 997 -11.56 36.14 22.03
N TRP A 998 -10.47 35.74 22.67
CA TRP A 998 -9.91 34.38 22.63
C TRP A 998 -9.89 33.74 24.02
N VAL A 999 -9.79 32.41 24.07
CA VAL A 999 -9.74 31.57 25.27
C VAL A 999 -8.47 30.74 25.25
N LEU A 1000 -7.78 30.68 26.39
CA LEU A 1000 -6.65 29.79 26.62
C LEU A 1000 -7.04 28.60 27.49
N SER A 1001 -6.59 27.41 27.10
CA SER A 1001 -6.81 26.16 27.85
C SER A 1001 -5.56 25.29 27.79
N LEU A 1002 -5.07 24.82 28.94
CA LEU A 1002 -3.83 24.06 29.08
C LEU A 1002 -4.15 22.59 29.35
N GLN A 1003 -4.25 21.81 28.28
CA GLN A 1003 -4.65 20.41 28.31
C GLN A 1003 -3.42 19.50 28.23
N GLY A 1004 -3.01 18.97 29.39
CA GLY A 1004 -1.79 18.16 29.48
C GLY A 1004 -0.56 18.97 29.10
N GLY A 1005 0.11 18.59 28.00
CA GLY A 1005 1.26 19.31 27.42
C GLY A 1005 0.90 20.24 26.26
N LYS A 1006 -0.39 20.60 26.08
CA LYS A 1006 -0.84 21.48 25.00
C LYS A 1006 -1.55 22.72 25.54
N LEU A 1007 -1.11 23.90 25.11
CA LEU A 1007 -1.78 25.18 25.34
C LEU A 1007 -2.58 25.55 24.10
N TYR A 1008 -3.90 25.41 24.16
CA TYR A 1008 -4.84 25.79 23.11
C TYR A 1008 -5.19 27.27 23.22
N CYS A 1009 -5.17 27.98 22.09
CA CYS A 1009 -5.62 29.36 21.95
C CYS A 1009 -6.77 29.39 20.94
N VAL A 1010 -8.02 29.49 21.41
CA VAL A 1010 -9.23 29.31 20.60
C VAL A 1010 -10.10 30.58 20.60
N PRO A 1011 -10.64 31.03 19.45
CA PRO A 1011 -11.58 32.15 19.41
C PRO A 1011 -12.83 31.87 20.24
N ARG A 1012 -13.32 32.84 21.01
CA ARG A 1012 -14.58 32.71 21.77
C ARG A 1012 -15.79 32.36 20.90
N PRO A 1013 -15.94 32.85 19.64
CA PRO A 1013 -17.06 32.46 18.79
C PRO A 1013 -16.97 31.02 18.24
N LEU A 1014 -15.83 30.34 18.37
CA LEU A 1014 -15.61 28.97 17.90
C LEU A 1014 -16.00 27.96 18.98
N THR A 1015 -17.27 27.56 19.01
CA THR A 1015 -17.85 26.79 20.11
C THR A 1015 -18.36 25.42 19.70
N LYS A 1016 -18.17 24.42 20.58
CA LYS A 1016 -18.72 23.07 20.40
C LYS A 1016 -20.24 23.07 20.57
N SER A 1017 -20.79 23.90 21.47
CA SER A 1017 -22.23 24.07 21.70
C SER A 1017 -22.98 24.55 20.47
N ALA A 1018 -22.44 25.50 19.70
CA ALA A 1018 -23.12 25.97 18.49
C ALA A 1018 -23.26 24.86 17.44
N ALA A 1019 -22.21 24.05 17.26
CA ALA A 1019 -22.26 22.90 16.37
C ALA A 1019 -23.20 21.81 16.90
N ALA A 1020 -23.20 21.55 18.21
CA ALA A 1020 -24.13 20.63 18.85
C ALA A 1020 -25.60 21.05 18.67
N ALA A 1021 -25.90 22.34 18.82
CA ALA A 1021 -27.23 22.90 18.61
C ALA A 1021 -27.71 22.75 17.16
N GLU A 1022 -26.81 22.94 16.20
CA GLU A 1022 -27.13 22.70 14.79
C GLU A 1022 -27.41 21.21 14.52
N VAL A 1023 -26.68 20.30 15.15
CA VAL A 1023 -26.99 18.86 15.04
C VAL A 1023 -28.32 18.53 15.69
N ALA A 1024 -28.60 19.03 16.89
CA ALA A 1024 -29.87 18.82 17.58
C ALA A 1024 -31.06 19.29 16.72
N ARG A 1025 -30.91 20.45 16.08
CA ARG A 1025 -31.90 20.99 15.13
C ARG A 1025 -32.11 20.07 13.93
N ARG A 1026 -31.04 19.49 13.37
CA ARG A 1026 -31.10 18.57 12.21
C ARG A 1026 -31.66 17.20 12.54
N THR A 1027 -31.35 16.67 13.71
CA THR A 1027 -31.85 15.36 14.17
C THR A 1027 -33.26 15.46 14.76
N GLY A 1028 -33.71 16.67 15.12
CA GLY A 1028 -34.96 16.89 15.84
C GLY A 1028 -34.89 16.42 17.29
N ALA A 1029 -33.68 16.29 17.85
CA ALA A 1029 -33.48 15.90 19.23
C ALA A 1029 -33.95 17.01 20.18
N ASP A 1030 -34.76 16.65 21.15
CA ASP A 1030 -35.30 17.56 22.16
C ASP A 1030 -34.63 17.40 23.53
N VAL A 1031 -33.71 16.45 23.67
CA VAL A 1031 -32.83 16.30 24.83
C VAL A 1031 -31.39 16.08 24.34
N VAL A 1032 -30.46 16.85 24.90
CA VAL A 1032 -29.03 16.82 24.64
C VAL A 1032 -28.28 16.44 25.91
N LEU A 1033 -27.53 15.35 25.85
CA LEU A 1033 -26.58 14.96 26.87
C LEU A 1033 -25.18 15.28 26.37
N ALA A 1034 -24.31 15.81 27.22
CA ALA A 1034 -22.94 16.07 26.84
C ALA A 1034 -21.91 15.66 27.89
N ALA A 1035 -20.70 15.38 27.41
CA ALA A 1035 -19.59 15.05 28.28
C ALA A 1035 -18.25 15.64 27.81
N GLY A 1036 -17.41 16.06 28.76
CA GLY A 1036 -16.09 16.65 28.51
C GLY A 1036 -15.26 16.86 29.78
N ASP A 1037 -13.93 16.97 29.65
CA ASP A 1037 -12.99 17.10 30.77
C ASP A 1037 -12.26 18.45 30.84
N SER A 1038 -12.34 19.27 29.79
CA SER A 1038 -11.54 20.50 29.68
C SER A 1038 -12.35 21.78 29.80
N LEU A 1039 -11.66 22.90 30.04
CA LEU A 1039 -12.31 24.22 30.08
C LEU A 1039 -12.96 24.60 28.74
N LEU A 1040 -12.48 24.04 27.62
CA LEU A 1040 -13.09 24.23 26.29
C LEU A 1040 -14.40 23.47 26.11
N ASP A 1041 -14.77 22.57 27.03
CA ASP A 1041 -16.05 21.86 27.01
C ASP A 1041 -17.13 22.59 27.82
N THR A 1042 -16.77 23.67 28.53
CA THR A 1042 -17.69 24.41 29.41
C THR A 1042 -18.94 24.86 28.65
N ASP A 1043 -18.79 25.42 27.44
CA ASP A 1043 -19.93 25.90 26.64
C ASP A 1043 -20.85 24.75 26.23
N LEU A 1044 -20.27 23.60 25.85
CA LEU A 1044 -21.02 22.40 25.50
C LEU A 1044 -21.76 21.83 26.71
N LEU A 1045 -21.09 21.76 27.86
CA LEU A 1045 -21.68 21.25 29.09
C LEU A 1045 -22.73 22.20 29.66
N GLU A 1046 -22.63 23.52 29.46
CA GLU A 1046 -23.69 24.47 29.82
C GLU A 1046 -24.91 24.36 28.91
N TYR A 1047 -24.69 24.09 27.62
CA TYR A 1047 -25.75 23.90 26.63
C TYR A 1047 -26.57 22.62 26.87
N ALA A 1048 -25.94 21.55 27.36
CA ALA A 1048 -26.60 20.26 27.53
C ALA A 1048 -27.65 20.24 28.66
N ASP A 1049 -28.71 19.47 28.45
CA ASP A 1049 -29.72 19.17 29.47
C ASP A 1049 -29.13 18.29 30.59
N VAL A 1050 -28.29 17.32 30.21
CA VAL A 1050 -27.51 16.50 31.13
C VAL A 1050 -26.03 16.66 30.81
N ALA A 1051 -25.25 17.12 31.79
CA ALA A 1051 -23.82 17.26 31.67
C ALA A 1051 -23.10 16.23 32.54
N VAL A 1052 -22.08 15.58 31.97
CA VAL A 1052 -21.20 14.65 32.68
C VAL A 1052 -19.76 15.10 32.52
N ARG A 1053 -18.99 15.18 33.61
CA ARG A 1053 -17.53 15.34 33.52
C ARG A 1053 -16.83 14.23 34.28
N PRO A 1054 -15.63 13.81 33.84
CA PRO A 1054 -14.85 12.89 34.65
C PRO A 1054 -14.27 13.57 35.90
N ALA A 1055 -13.93 12.78 36.94
CA ALA A 1055 -13.13 13.21 38.10
C ALA A 1055 -11.63 13.32 37.77
N HIS A 1056 -11.33 13.92 36.63
CA HIS A 1056 -10.00 14.36 36.21
C HIS A 1056 -10.15 15.44 35.13
N GLY A 1057 -9.04 15.99 34.66
CA GLY A 1057 -9.03 17.01 33.61
C GLY A 1057 -9.05 18.42 34.19
N GLU A 1058 -9.13 19.44 33.32
CA GLU A 1058 -9.07 20.83 33.78
C GLU A 1058 -10.31 21.23 34.58
N LEU A 1059 -11.50 20.75 34.18
CA LEU A 1059 -12.75 21.05 34.89
C LEU A 1059 -12.73 20.52 36.32
N ASP A 1060 -12.12 19.36 36.55
CA ASP A 1060 -11.95 18.81 37.90
C ASP A 1060 -10.94 19.62 38.72
N LEU A 1061 -9.80 19.99 38.12
CA LEU A 1061 -8.74 20.76 38.78
C LEU A 1061 -9.22 22.13 39.29
N VAL A 1062 -10.13 22.79 38.55
CA VAL A 1062 -10.70 24.08 38.98
C VAL A 1062 -11.98 23.94 39.81
N GLY A 1063 -12.42 22.71 40.09
CA GLY A 1063 -13.65 22.44 40.83
C GLY A 1063 -14.90 22.95 40.11
N TRP A 1064 -14.95 22.87 38.78
CA TRP A 1064 -16.09 23.38 38.00
C TRP A 1064 -17.35 22.55 38.29
N THR A 1065 -18.45 23.27 38.53
CA THR A 1065 -19.77 22.69 38.84
C THR A 1065 -20.88 23.49 38.18
N ARG A 1066 -21.97 22.81 37.80
CA ARG A 1066 -23.26 23.42 37.45
C ARG A 1066 -24.41 22.62 38.07
N PRO A 1067 -25.61 23.20 38.22
CA PRO A 1067 -26.79 22.42 38.62
C PRO A 1067 -27.00 21.22 37.68
N GLY A 1068 -27.19 20.02 38.25
CA GLY A 1068 -27.40 18.79 37.48
C GLY A 1068 -26.14 18.17 36.86
N LEU A 1069 -24.94 18.68 37.16
CA LEU A 1069 -23.69 18.07 36.71
C LEU A 1069 -23.46 16.72 37.39
N LEU A 1070 -23.25 15.68 36.59
CA LEU A 1070 -22.81 14.37 37.05
C LEU A 1070 -21.28 14.30 36.96
N VAL A 1071 -20.63 13.86 38.03
CA VAL A 1071 -19.18 13.69 38.09
C VAL A 1071 -18.88 12.21 38.32
N THR A 1072 -17.99 11.62 37.53
CA THR A 1072 -17.59 10.23 37.74
C THR A 1072 -16.83 10.08 39.06
N GLU A 1073 -16.93 8.93 39.72
CA GLU A 1073 -16.10 8.60 40.88
C GLU A 1073 -14.68 8.21 40.47
N SER A 1074 -14.55 7.59 39.30
CA SER A 1074 -13.29 7.11 38.75
C SER A 1074 -12.58 8.17 37.89
N ALA A 1075 -11.25 8.17 37.92
CA ALA A 1075 -10.39 8.97 37.04
C ALA A 1075 -9.74 8.10 35.94
N GLY A 1076 -9.05 8.76 34.99
CA GLY A 1076 -8.33 8.10 33.89
C GLY A 1076 -9.25 7.31 32.96
N VAL A 1077 -8.74 6.22 32.39
CA VAL A 1077 -9.49 5.39 31.43
C VAL A 1077 -10.73 4.73 32.04
N ARG A 1078 -10.73 4.49 33.36
CA ARG A 1078 -11.89 3.97 34.11
C ARG A 1078 -12.99 5.02 34.25
N GLY A 1079 -12.62 6.29 34.36
CA GLY A 1079 -13.56 7.42 34.33
C GLY A 1079 -14.36 7.48 33.03
N GLY A 1080 -13.70 7.28 31.87
CA GLY A 1080 -14.39 7.23 30.58
C GLY A 1080 -15.38 6.06 30.46
N GLU A 1081 -15.07 4.91 31.08
CA GLU A 1081 -15.98 3.77 31.14
C GLU A 1081 -17.21 4.04 32.03
N GLU A 1082 -17.02 4.64 33.20
CA GLU A 1082 -18.10 5.06 34.10
C GLU A 1082 -18.99 6.12 33.46
N LEU A 1083 -18.38 7.12 32.82
CA LEU A 1083 -19.06 8.18 32.07
C LEU A 1083 -20.03 7.59 31.02
N LEU A 1084 -19.61 6.57 30.28
CA LEU A 1084 -20.50 5.89 29.32
C LEU A 1084 -21.65 5.15 30.00
N ARG A 1085 -21.45 4.57 31.21
CA ARG A 1085 -22.55 3.97 31.97
C ARG A 1085 -23.57 5.01 32.41
N VAL A 1086 -23.09 6.15 32.90
CA VAL A 1086 -23.93 7.28 33.29
C VAL A 1086 -24.76 7.76 32.11
N LEU A 1087 -24.11 8.09 30.98
CA LEU A 1087 -24.82 8.51 29.76
C LEU A 1087 -25.84 7.48 29.28
N LEU A 1088 -25.49 6.19 29.33
CA LEU A 1088 -26.41 5.12 28.93
C LEU A 1088 -27.60 4.99 29.88
N GLY A 1089 -27.40 5.21 31.18
CA GLY A 1089 -28.47 5.26 32.18
C GLY A 1089 -29.44 6.40 31.92
N GLU A 1090 -28.93 7.60 31.65
CA GLU A 1090 -29.74 8.79 31.34
C GLU A 1090 -30.52 8.63 30.03
N VAL A 1091 -29.88 8.09 28.98
CA VAL A 1091 -30.56 7.74 27.72
C VAL A 1091 -31.65 6.69 27.96
N ALA A 1092 -31.40 5.69 28.81
CA ALA A 1092 -32.41 4.68 29.13
C ALA A 1092 -33.59 5.26 29.93
N GLY A 1093 -33.32 6.14 30.89
CA GLY A 1093 -34.36 6.84 31.65
C GLY A 1093 -35.24 7.71 30.75
N TYR A 1094 -34.62 8.46 29.84
CA TYR A 1094 -35.32 9.26 28.83
C TYR A 1094 -36.22 8.42 27.93
N LEU A 1095 -35.69 7.35 27.36
CA LEU A 1095 -36.48 6.45 26.49
C LEU A 1095 -37.62 5.78 27.26
N SER A 1096 -37.42 5.46 28.54
CA SER A 1096 -38.46 4.87 29.40
C SER A 1096 -39.57 5.87 29.76
N ALA A 1097 -39.26 7.17 29.86
CA ALA A 1097 -40.27 8.20 30.13
C ALA A 1097 -41.14 8.53 28.90
N ARG A 1098 -40.69 8.17 27.69
CA ARG A 1098 -41.40 8.39 26.42
C ARG A 1098 -42.15 7.16 25.89
N ALA A 1099 -41.74 5.97 26.31
CA ALA A 1099 -42.44 4.71 26.03
C ALA A 1099 -43.66 4.57 26.94
#